data_AF-A0A352Y4C9-F1
#
_entry.id   AF-A0A352Y4C9-F1
#
_cell.length_a   1.000
_cell.length_b   1.000
_cell.length_c   1.000
_cell.angle_alpha   90.00
_cell.angle_beta   90.00
_cell.angle_gamma   90.00
#
_symmetry.space_group_name_H-M   'P 1'
#
loop_
_entity.id
_entity.type
_entity.pdbx_description
1 polymer ?
#
loop_
_entity_poly.entity_id
_entity_poly.type
_entity_poly.pdbx_seq_one_letter_code
_entity_poly.pdbx_strand_id
1 'polypeptide(L)'
;MTLMTAHEIGQLEETERECFLCVLDPQSPCVTRQLEGPILTAYERVIDGEKTPIVILDTGTTRVEVRFIQHYYGKFVKELLERGKSIKNLVLRLYHLPTPPIITEYKNLPWHIYQTNSYTLAVLEPDILLNITDLNHAEYCSRQYLLNALVPSPISPATIRGNLVHHCFKELLKEHDRGELMNGSFKGKEAPLATLKRHFEQALEQHSLDLALANVSLEAMRAEVAPHLESLATWYQNQSTTLWDVLTTTSKNDSAQVDTQRSENMVRAETFLLAPEIGLRGRLDLLWQQTNRQSLLELKTGGGTNLPKSSHRWQVQGYHALLAVRRDPRMKKARGTLLYSGTPGEAQAFGIEPTIRDIQRVNESRNILMLSHVTGIPSAPPGPSRCSKCAMLTQCEQVSSLLSWQPPEPDPDVTHQNDNVTSPESRAYPHYSYSSTHTQLHTTYNNEEQEFFSKHYQLLRLEGREGEQQQALLWKTPVEERIERGTAIANVVPLGKAEPTGQGEWEQEFLCENTSELREGDEILLSDGDPITGEVVTGNIKRISAEQVRVWIPELIAHPRLIDRYGSNIVHVRTVQNLLRWLQADTHLRALVAGKVRPQFQPGNVSPRHDFNAQQNLAVERALQMQDYLLVQGPPGTGKTSVIAEIVKRLCQQGQRVMLAAYTNQAVDNMLKRLDAEGFHAYVR
;
A
#
# COMPACT_ATOMS: atom_id res chain seq x y z
N MET A 1 35.81 -3.64 32.50
CA MET A 1 35.30 -3.50 31.13
C MET A 1 33.79 -3.59 31.22
N THR A 2 33.13 -2.44 31.20
CA THR A 2 31.68 -2.31 31.34
C THR A 2 31.03 -2.77 30.04
N LEU A 3 30.14 -3.76 30.10
CA LEU A 3 29.37 -4.26 28.96
C LEU A 3 28.40 -3.15 28.51
N MET A 4 28.57 -2.67 27.28
CA MET A 4 27.62 -1.75 26.64
C MET A 4 26.29 -2.45 26.39
N THR A 5 25.19 -1.71 26.53
CA THR A 5 23.82 -2.21 26.30
C THR A 5 23.51 -2.28 24.79
N ALA A 6 22.60 -3.16 24.37
CA ALA A 6 22.18 -3.28 22.95
C ALA A 6 21.66 -1.95 22.36
N HIS A 7 21.09 -1.07 23.19
CA HIS A 7 20.69 0.28 22.80
C HIS A 7 21.88 1.20 22.48
N GLU A 8 22.99 1.09 23.22
CA GLU A 8 24.21 1.85 22.96
C GLU A 8 24.94 1.31 21.71
N ILE A 9 24.86 0.00 21.46
CA ILE A 9 25.38 -0.63 20.24
C ILE A 9 24.57 -0.20 19.00
N GLY A 10 23.23 -0.14 19.11
CA GLY A 10 22.37 0.36 18.02
C GLY A 10 22.58 1.85 17.70
N GLN A 11 22.85 2.68 18.71
CA GLN A 11 23.24 4.08 18.50
C GLN A 11 24.64 4.22 17.89
N LEU A 12 25.58 3.34 18.24
CA LEU A 12 26.92 3.29 17.64
C LEU A 12 26.88 2.82 16.17
N GLU A 13 26.03 1.84 15.82
CA GLU A 13 25.85 1.39 14.43
C GLU A 13 25.11 2.42 13.55
N GLU A 14 24.20 3.21 14.11
CA GLU A 14 23.60 4.36 13.39
C GLU A 14 24.62 5.47 13.14
N THR A 15 25.58 5.69 14.04
CA THR A 15 26.64 6.69 13.83
C THR A 15 27.64 6.34 12.73
N GLU A 16 27.72 5.08 12.29
CA GLU A 16 28.59 4.64 11.18
C GLU A 16 27.96 4.75 9.77
N ARG A 17 26.67 5.07 9.64
CA ARG A 17 26.04 5.18 8.31
C ARG A 17 26.51 6.44 7.58
N GLU A 18 27.01 6.27 6.35
CA GLU A 18 27.27 7.38 5.42
C GLU A 18 25.96 8.08 5.06
N CYS A 19 25.99 9.41 4.93
CA CYS A 19 24.81 10.16 4.50
C CYS A 19 24.47 9.77 3.05
N PHE A 20 23.30 9.16 2.84
CA PHE A 20 22.90 8.64 1.53
C PHE A 20 22.75 9.73 0.45
N LEU A 21 22.64 11.00 0.85
CA LEU A 21 22.52 12.16 -0.05
C LEU A 21 23.87 12.75 -0.45
N CYS A 22 24.96 12.48 0.29
CA CYS A 22 26.30 13.00 -0.07
C CYS A 22 26.79 12.51 -1.43
N VAL A 23 26.37 11.31 -1.86
CA VAL A 23 26.69 10.77 -3.20
C VAL A 23 25.97 11.56 -4.31
N LEU A 24 24.87 12.25 -3.97
CA LEU A 24 24.08 13.05 -4.91
C LEU A 24 24.52 14.52 -4.92
N ASP A 25 25.09 15.04 -3.83
CA ASP A 25 25.57 16.42 -3.74
C ASP A 25 27.00 16.58 -4.30
N PRO A 26 27.20 17.33 -5.40
CA PRO A 26 28.51 17.51 -5.99
C PRO A 26 29.42 18.51 -5.24
N GLN A 27 28.90 19.27 -4.27
CA GLN A 27 29.61 20.43 -3.71
C GLN A 27 30.51 20.11 -2.50
N SER A 28 30.16 19.17 -1.62
CA SER A 28 30.98 18.61 -0.52
C SER A 28 30.16 17.63 0.34
N PRO A 29 30.78 16.70 1.09
CA PRO A 29 30.08 15.88 2.07
C PRO A 29 29.47 16.76 3.18
N CYS A 30 28.35 16.31 3.76
CA CYS A 30 27.71 17.07 4.82
C CYS A 30 28.50 17.03 6.14
N VAL A 31 28.40 18.12 6.90
CA VAL A 31 28.99 18.22 8.25
C VAL A 31 28.13 17.48 9.27
N THR A 32 26.82 17.67 9.22
CA THR A 32 25.87 16.92 10.07
C THR A 32 25.04 16.01 9.17
N ARG A 33 25.22 14.69 9.36
CA ARG A 33 24.58 13.66 8.52
C ARG A 33 23.09 13.58 8.77
N GLN A 34 22.71 13.59 10.04
CA GLN A 34 21.36 13.45 10.52
C GLN A 34 21.13 14.30 11.76
N LEU A 35 19.93 14.84 11.90
CA LEU A 35 19.46 15.56 13.07
C LEU A 35 18.00 15.20 13.31
N GLU A 36 17.62 14.82 14.52
CA GLU A 36 16.25 14.45 14.85
C GLU A 36 15.78 15.09 16.16
N GLY A 37 14.51 15.46 16.22
CA GLY A 37 13.84 15.82 17.47
C GLY A 37 12.34 16.05 17.27
N PRO A 38 11.55 16.10 18.36
CA PRO A 38 10.18 16.54 18.29
C PRO A 38 10.09 18.02 17.94
N ILE A 39 9.08 18.37 17.15
CA ILE A 39 8.77 19.75 16.79
C ILE A 39 8.20 20.48 18.01
N LEU A 40 8.79 21.62 18.34
CA LEU A 40 8.28 22.55 19.34
C LEU A 40 7.35 23.60 18.72
N THR A 41 7.76 24.16 17.58
CA THR A 41 7.01 25.18 16.84
C THR A 41 7.57 25.35 15.42
N ALA A 42 6.77 25.96 14.54
CA ALA A 42 7.12 26.32 13.18
C ALA A 42 6.58 27.72 12.87
N TYR A 43 7.35 28.54 12.15
CA TYR A 43 6.94 29.89 11.74
C TYR A 43 7.75 30.39 10.54
N GLU A 44 7.35 31.51 9.96
CA GLU A 44 8.12 32.21 8.92
C GLU A 44 8.73 33.49 9.51
N ARG A 45 9.98 33.80 9.15
CA ARG A 45 10.66 35.04 9.53
C ARG A 45 11.30 35.67 8.30
N VAL A 46 11.25 37.00 8.19
CA VAL A 46 12.01 37.71 7.16
C VAL A 46 13.47 37.82 7.60
N ILE A 47 14.38 37.19 6.86
CA ILE A 47 15.83 37.23 7.06
C ILE A 47 16.43 37.72 5.74
N ASP A 48 17.25 38.77 5.79
CA ASP A 48 17.90 39.37 4.60
C ASP A 48 16.92 39.76 3.47
N GLY A 49 15.68 40.12 3.83
CA GLY A 49 14.62 40.52 2.88
C GLY A 49 13.81 39.34 2.32
N GLU A 50 14.18 38.10 2.61
CA GLU A 50 13.46 36.90 2.17
C GLU A 50 12.65 36.28 3.31
N LYS A 51 11.46 35.75 2.99
CA LYS A 51 10.69 34.94 3.95
C LYS A 51 11.33 33.56 4.08
N THR A 52 11.96 33.32 5.21
CA THR A 52 12.60 32.04 5.55
C THR A 52 11.67 31.21 6.45
N PRO A 53 11.26 30.01 6.01
CA PRO A 53 10.57 29.04 6.86
C PRO A 53 11.51 28.50 7.94
N ILE A 54 11.02 28.42 9.18
CA ILE A 54 11.79 28.00 10.35
C ILE A 54 11.02 26.95 11.14
N VAL A 55 11.72 25.90 11.57
CA VAL A 55 11.21 24.91 12.52
C VAL A 55 12.14 24.83 13.72
N ILE A 56 11.57 24.77 14.92
CA ILE A 56 12.31 24.58 16.17
C ILE A 56 12.09 23.15 16.66
N LEU A 57 13.19 22.46 16.93
CA LEU A 57 13.23 21.08 17.44
C LEU A 57 13.82 21.03 18.85
N ASP A 58 13.42 20.01 19.60
CA ASP A 58 14.06 19.63 20.86
C ASP A 58 14.92 18.37 20.65
N THR A 59 16.24 18.48 20.78
CA THR A 59 17.11 17.29 20.64
C THR A 59 17.35 16.58 21.98
N GLY A 60 16.63 16.98 23.04
CA GLY A 60 16.85 16.53 24.42
C GLY A 60 18.05 17.19 25.09
N THR A 61 19.11 17.49 24.34
CA THR A 61 20.32 18.15 24.85
C THR A 61 20.36 19.65 24.52
N THR A 62 19.84 20.04 23.36
CA THR A 62 19.88 21.42 22.87
C THR A 62 18.59 21.80 22.13
N ARG A 63 18.30 23.10 22.06
CA ARG A 63 17.27 23.60 21.14
C ARG A 63 17.88 23.87 19.79
N VAL A 64 17.19 23.39 18.76
CA VAL A 64 17.68 23.49 17.39
C VAL A 64 16.70 24.30 16.55
N GLU A 65 17.22 25.33 15.89
CA GLU A 65 16.51 26.11 14.88
C GLU A 65 16.99 25.68 13.50
N VAL A 66 16.07 25.18 12.69
CA VAL A 66 16.34 24.83 11.30
C VAL A 66 15.78 25.91 10.39
N ARG A 67 16.64 26.52 9.57
CA ARG A 67 16.28 27.51 8.56
C ARG A 67 16.27 26.87 7.18
N PHE A 68 15.09 26.83 6.56
CA PHE A 68 14.92 26.32 5.22
C PHE A 68 15.21 27.41 4.19
N ILE A 69 16.36 27.32 3.52
CA ILE A 69 16.75 28.31 2.49
C ILE A 69 16.32 27.86 1.08
N GLN A 70 16.34 28.79 0.11
CA GLN A 70 16.03 28.53 -1.31
C GLN A 70 14.57 28.09 -1.60
N HIS A 71 13.62 28.52 -0.75
CA HIS A 71 12.18 28.26 -0.88
C HIS A 71 11.73 26.78 -0.86
N TYR A 72 12.60 25.83 -0.50
CA TYR A 72 12.18 24.45 -0.24
C TYR A 72 11.43 24.35 1.09
N TYR A 73 10.47 23.43 1.18
CA TYR A 73 9.63 23.19 2.37
C TYR A 73 8.76 24.36 2.83
N GLY A 74 8.65 25.45 2.06
CA GLY A 74 7.80 26.59 2.44
C GLY A 74 6.33 26.19 2.60
N LYS A 75 5.81 25.32 1.71
CA LYS A 75 4.43 24.82 1.82
C LYS A 75 4.29 23.92 3.04
N PHE A 76 5.25 23.02 3.28
CA PHE A 76 5.24 22.16 4.46
C PHE A 76 5.25 22.95 5.79
N VAL A 77 6.11 23.95 5.93
CA VAL A 77 6.19 24.78 7.15
C VAL A 77 4.93 25.63 7.33
N LYS A 78 4.33 26.12 6.24
CA LYS A 78 3.03 26.80 6.31
C LYS A 78 1.94 25.87 6.85
N GLU A 79 1.87 24.63 6.39
CA GLU A 79 0.91 23.64 6.91
C GLU A 79 1.18 23.31 8.38
N LEU A 80 2.44 23.20 8.81
CA LEU A 80 2.78 23.06 10.23
C LEU A 80 2.26 24.24 11.07
N LEU A 81 2.46 25.47 10.59
CA LEU A 81 1.97 26.68 11.25
C LEU A 81 0.44 26.66 11.41
N GLU A 82 -0.28 26.30 10.35
CA GLU A 82 -1.76 26.18 10.36
C GLU A 82 -2.26 25.11 11.34
N ARG A 83 -1.50 24.04 11.58
CA ARG A 83 -1.83 22.99 12.55
C ARG A 83 -1.57 23.40 14.01
N GLY A 84 -0.84 24.49 14.25
CA GLY A 84 -0.68 25.09 15.57
C GLY A 84 -0.17 24.10 16.63
N LYS A 85 -0.88 23.97 17.76
CA LYS A 85 -0.45 23.10 18.87
C LYS A 85 -0.44 21.60 18.54
N SER A 86 -1.13 21.16 17.49
CA SER A 86 -1.23 19.74 17.14
C SER A 86 0.07 19.15 16.56
N ILE A 87 1.03 20.00 16.19
CA ILE A 87 2.35 19.56 15.71
C ILE A 87 3.33 19.25 16.85
N LYS A 88 2.98 19.62 18.09
CA LYS A 88 3.87 19.39 19.24
C LYS A 88 4.12 17.90 19.41
N ASN A 89 5.38 17.55 19.62
CA ASN A 89 5.87 16.18 19.78
C ASN A 89 5.89 15.34 18.50
N LEU A 90 5.47 15.88 17.35
CA LEU A 90 5.71 15.18 16.09
C LEU A 90 7.21 15.16 15.79
N VAL A 91 7.76 14.03 15.39
CA VAL A 91 9.19 13.88 15.15
C VAL A 91 9.56 14.42 13.77
N LEU A 92 10.58 15.27 13.69
CA LEU A 92 11.18 15.69 12.42
C LEU A 92 12.63 15.21 12.36
N ARG A 93 12.96 14.44 11.32
CA ARG A 93 14.31 13.98 11.04
C ARG A 93 14.85 14.70 9.81
N LEU A 94 16.02 15.30 9.91
CA LEU A 94 16.74 15.94 8.82
C LEU A 94 17.94 15.12 8.42
N TYR A 95 18.24 15.13 7.12
CA TYR A 95 19.42 14.52 6.54
C TYR A 95 20.18 15.53 5.69
N HIS A 96 21.51 15.38 5.64
CA HIS A 96 22.41 16.19 4.82
C HIS A 96 22.37 17.68 5.15
N LEU A 97 23.04 18.05 6.24
CA LEU A 97 23.26 19.43 6.66
C LEU A 97 24.72 19.80 6.35
N PRO A 98 24.96 20.54 5.25
CA PRO A 98 26.31 20.74 4.72
C PRO A 98 27.16 21.70 5.54
N THR A 99 26.54 22.63 6.27
CA THR A 99 27.24 23.65 7.04
C THR A 99 27.20 23.34 8.54
N PRO A 100 28.25 23.68 9.29
CA PRO A 100 28.22 23.58 10.75
C PRO A 100 27.16 24.55 11.32
N PRO A 101 26.51 24.21 12.45
CA PRO A 101 25.52 25.08 13.06
C PRO A 101 26.16 26.36 13.60
N ILE A 102 25.42 27.46 13.53
CA ILE A 102 25.75 28.67 14.30
C ILE A 102 25.26 28.44 15.72
N ILE A 103 26.18 28.42 16.68
CA ILE A 103 25.87 28.22 18.10
C ILE A 103 25.64 29.59 18.75
N THR A 104 24.48 29.77 19.36
CA THR A 104 24.14 30.93 20.19
C THR A 104 23.67 30.48 21.57
N GLU A 105 23.57 31.40 22.53
CA GLU A 105 23.01 31.12 23.85
C GLU A 105 21.68 31.86 24.03
N TYR A 106 20.66 31.13 24.48
CA TYR A 106 19.38 31.72 24.85
C TYR A 106 18.97 31.20 26.23
N LYS A 107 18.84 32.11 27.21
CA LYS A 107 18.54 31.77 28.61
C LYS A 107 19.52 30.73 29.21
N ASN A 108 20.82 30.89 28.97
CA ASN A 108 21.90 29.99 29.42
C ASN A 108 21.80 28.55 28.88
N LEU A 109 21.05 28.33 27.79
CA LEU A 109 21.01 27.07 27.07
C LEU A 109 21.59 27.23 25.67
N PRO A 110 22.37 26.24 25.19
CA PRO A 110 22.90 26.25 23.83
C PRO A 110 21.76 26.15 22.80
N TRP A 111 21.84 27.01 21.79
CA TRP A 111 20.89 27.13 20.70
C TRP A 111 21.64 26.95 19.38
N HIS A 112 21.35 25.87 18.67
CA HIS A 112 22.05 25.55 17.43
C HIS A 112 21.19 25.93 16.23
N ILE A 113 21.74 26.73 15.32
CA ILE A 113 21.04 27.20 14.14
C ILE A 113 21.64 26.52 12.91
N TYR A 114 20.86 25.65 12.27
CA TYR A 114 21.24 24.97 11.04
C TYR A 114 20.61 25.64 9.83
N GLN A 115 21.34 25.63 8.71
CA GLN A 115 20.85 26.04 7.41
C GLN A 115 20.79 24.82 6.49
N THR A 116 19.66 24.64 5.80
CA THR A 116 19.49 23.56 4.82
C THR A 116 20.15 23.92 3.48
N ASN A 117 20.16 23.01 2.51
CA ASN A 117 20.42 23.33 1.10
C ASN A 117 19.45 22.59 0.17
N SER A 118 19.70 22.61 -1.14
CA SER A 118 18.91 21.89 -2.16
C SER A 118 19.01 20.36 -2.10
N TYR A 119 19.83 19.79 -1.22
CA TYR A 119 19.99 18.35 -1.01
C TYR A 119 19.47 17.89 0.34
N THR A 120 19.31 18.80 1.31
CA THR A 120 18.74 18.48 2.62
C THR A 120 17.32 17.92 2.47
N LEU A 121 17.04 16.81 3.15
CA LEU A 121 15.70 16.27 3.31
C LEU A 121 15.25 16.42 4.76
N ALA A 122 14.05 16.97 4.97
CA ALA A 122 13.36 16.97 6.26
C ALA A 122 12.16 16.02 6.19
N VAL A 123 12.09 15.02 7.06
CA VAL A 123 11.14 13.91 7.03
C VAL A 123 10.33 13.90 8.33
N LEU A 124 9.01 14.13 8.24
CA LEU A 124 8.10 14.18 9.39
C LEU A 124 7.62 12.78 9.77
N GLU A 125 7.78 12.31 11.01
CA GLU A 125 7.36 10.94 11.40
C GLU A 125 7.91 9.87 10.44
N PRO A 126 9.25 9.77 10.29
CA PRO A 126 9.87 8.86 9.32
C PRO A 126 9.52 7.38 9.56
N ASP A 127 9.18 7.03 10.80
CA ASP A 127 8.87 5.68 11.21
C ASP A 127 7.52 5.17 10.68
N ILE A 128 6.66 6.04 10.10
CA ILE A 128 5.40 5.64 9.46
C ILE A 128 5.58 5.68 7.93
N LEU A 129 5.42 4.52 7.28
CA LEU A 129 5.67 4.37 5.85
C LEU A 129 4.40 4.57 5.02
N LEU A 130 4.37 5.63 4.21
CA LEU A 130 3.32 5.79 3.19
C LEU A 130 3.65 4.97 1.94
N ASN A 131 2.64 4.45 1.26
CA ASN A 131 2.85 3.85 -0.06
C ASN A 131 3.10 4.97 -1.07
N ILE A 132 3.99 4.76 -2.05
CA ILE A 132 4.17 5.72 -3.16
C ILE A 132 2.84 6.03 -3.85
N THR A 133 1.97 5.03 -3.99
CA THR A 133 0.65 5.20 -4.62
C THR A 133 -0.25 6.19 -3.88
N ASP A 134 -0.03 6.40 -2.57
CA ASP A 134 -0.75 7.38 -1.77
C ASP A 134 -0.41 8.82 -2.21
N LEU A 135 0.79 9.02 -2.78
CA LEU A 135 1.26 10.32 -3.28
C LEU A 135 0.71 10.68 -4.67
N ASN A 136 0.21 9.71 -5.45
CA ASN A 136 -0.17 9.89 -6.86
C ASN A 136 -1.16 11.04 -7.09
N HIS A 137 -2.05 11.28 -6.13
CA HIS A 137 -3.09 12.30 -6.22
C HIS A 137 -2.78 13.57 -5.41
N ALA A 138 -1.70 13.56 -4.62
CA ALA A 138 -1.37 14.65 -3.72
C ALA A 138 -1.05 15.97 -4.46
N GLU A 139 -0.53 15.89 -5.69
CA GLU A 139 -0.30 17.07 -6.54
C GLU A 139 -1.62 17.76 -6.95
N TYR A 140 -2.64 16.95 -7.25
CA TYR A 140 -3.95 17.47 -7.61
C TYR A 140 -4.66 18.03 -6.37
N CYS A 141 -4.80 17.19 -5.33
CA CYS A 141 -5.44 17.55 -4.07
C CYS A 141 -4.97 16.59 -2.94
N SER A 142 -4.24 17.10 -1.95
CA SER A 142 -3.77 16.31 -0.79
C SER A 142 -4.91 15.73 0.05
N ARG A 143 -6.12 16.33 0.02
CA ARG A 143 -7.29 15.81 0.74
C ARG A 143 -7.71 14.43 0.26
N GLN A 144 -7.43 14.08 -1.00
CA GLN A 144 -7.78 12.78 -1.57
C GLN A 144 -7.12 11.62 -0.81
N TYR A 145 -5.98 11.85 -0.16
CA TYR A 145 -5.33 10.84 0.69
C TYR A 145 -6.25 10.34 1.82
N LEU A 146 -6.74 11.24 2.68
CA LEU A 146 -7.65 10.87 3.77
C LEU A 146 -9.02 10.42 3.24
N LEU A 147 -9.48 11.00 2.12
CA LEU A 147 -10.75 10.60 1.52
C LEU A 147 -10.68 9.17 0.96
N ASN A 148 -9.59 8.76 0.31
CA ASN A 148 -9.43 7.39 -0.20
C ASN A 148 -9.31 6.36 0.92
N ALA A 149 -8.83 6.75 2.11
CA ALA A 149 -8.87 5.89 3.29
C ALA A 149 -10.30 5.66 3.81
N LEU A 150 -11.21 6.62 3.58
CA LEU A 150 -12.61 6.56 4.01
C LEU A 150 -13.56 5.99 2.96
N VAL A 151 -13.31 6.26 1.68
CA VAL A 151 -14.19 5.90 0.57
C VAL A 151 -13.66 4.64 -0.10
N PRO A 152 -14.38 3.52 -0.04
CA PRO A 152 -13.96 2.31 -0.72
C PRO A 152 -13.94 2.54 -2.23
N SER A 153 -12.83 2.18 -2.87
CA SER A 153 -12.76 2.11 -4.33
C SER A 153 -13.26 0.74 -4.80
N PRO A 154 -14.38 0.66 -5.53
CA PRO A 154 -14.83 -0.62 -6.08
C PRO A 154 -13.84 -1.12 -7.14
N ILE A 155 -13.76 -2.44 -7.30
CA ILE A 155 -13.01 -3.05 -8.41
C ILE A 155 -13.67 -2.60 -9.71
N SER A 156 -12.92 -1.88 -10.55
CA SER A 156 -13.41 -1.41 -11.84
C SER A 156 -12.91 -2.31 -12.99
N PRO A 157 -13.65 -2.41 -14.11
CA PRO A 157 -13.18 -3.10 -15.32
C PRO A 157 -11.78 -2.65 -15.76
N ALA A 158 -11.48 -1.36 -15.60
CA ALA A 158 -10.16 -0.80 -15.90
C ALA A 158 -9.05 -1.30 -14.97
N THR A 159 -9.37 -1.51 -13.68
CA THR A 159 -8.43 -2.09 -12.71
C THR A 159 -8.14 -3.55 -13.04
N ILE A 160 -9.19 -4.32 -13.35
CA ILE A 160 -9.04 -5.73 -13.75
C ILE A 160 -8.20 -5.84 -15.02
N ARG A 161 -8.51 -5.05 -16.06
CA ARG A 161 -7.71 -4.97 -17.29
C ARG A 161 -6.24 -4.63 -16.99
N GLY A 162 -6.02 -3.64 -16.11
CA GLY A 162 -4.71 -3.27 -15.59
C GLY A 162 -3.93 -4.48 -15.07
N ASN A 163 -4.51 -5.17 -14.10
CA ASN A 163 -3.90 -6.33 -13.45
C ASN A 163 -3.59 -7.45 -14.44
N LEU A 164 -4.52 -7.77 -15.35
CA LEU A 164 -4.33 -8.81 -16.37
C LEU A 164 -3.15 -8.47 -17.30
N VAL A 165 -3.07 -7.24 -17.81
CA VAL A 165 -1.97 -6.82 -18.70
C VAL A 165 -0.62 -6.81 -17.96
N HIS A 166 -0.58 -6.33 -16.71
CA HIS A 166 0.64 -6.36 -15.89
C HIS A 166 1.11 -7.79 -15.65
N HIS A 167 0.20 -8.70 -15.30
CA HIS A 167 0.53 -10.11 -15.09
C HIS A 167 1.15 -10.72 -16.35
N CYS A 168 0.50 -10.56 -17.51
CA CYS A 168 1.02 -11.11 -18.77
C CYS A 168 2.43 -10.59 -19.10
N PHE A 169 2.64 -9.28 -18.96
CA PHE A 169 3.94 -8.68 -19.25
C PHE A 169 5.03 -9.13 -18.28
N LYS A 170 4.72 -9.27 -16.99
CA LYS A 170 5.64 -9.79 -15.98
C LYS A 170 6.06 -11.22 -16.31
N GLU A 171 5.11 -12.11 -16.62
CA GLU A 171 5.42 -13.51 -16.92
C GLU A 171 6.23 -13.66 -18.22
N LEU A 172 5.96 -12.84 -19.25
CA LEU A 172 6.80 -12.80 -20.46
C LEU A 172 8.28 -12.51 -20.13
N LEU A 173 8.53 -11.54 -19.25
CA LEU A 173 9.90 -11.15 -18.86
C LEU A 173 10.56 -12.23 -18.00
N LYS A 174 9.81 -12.83 -17.08
CA LYS A 174 10.30 -13.92 -16.22
C LYS A 174 10.64 -15.18 -17.03
N GLU A 175 9.83 -15.56 -18.01
CA GLU A 175 10.12 -16.74 -18.85
C GLU A 175 11.38 -16.58 -19.69
N HIS A 176 11.70 -15.35 -20.12
CA HIS A 176 12.96 -15.07 -20.80
C HIS A 176 14.17 -15.33 -19.90
N ASP A 177 14.13 -14.85 -18.65
CA ASP A 177 15.20 -15.03 -17.65
C ASP A 177 15.32 -16.50 -17.20
N ARG A 178 14.18 -17.16 -16.90
CA ARG A 178 14.11 -18.56 -16.48
C ARG A 178 14.54 -19.56 -17.58
N GLY A 179 14.29 -19.22 -18.85
CA GLY A 179 14.63 -20.05 -20.00
C GLY A 179 16.14 -20.22 -20.22
N GLU A 180 16.94 -19.22 -19.83
CA GLU A 180 18.41 -19.27 -19.93
C GLU A 180 19.07 -19.94 -18.70
N LEU A 181 18.46 -19.82 -17.50
CA LEU A 181 18.97 -20.40 -16.25
C LEU A 181 18.74 -21.92 -16.10
N MET A 182 17.68 -22.48 -16.68
CA MET A 182 17.27 -23.86 -16.42
C MET A 182 17.62 -24.89 -17.50
N ASN A 183 17.94 -24.50 -18.75
CA ASN A 183 18.25 -25.47 -19.81
C ASN A 183 19.17 -24.92 -20.90
N GLY A 184 20.36 -25.52 -21.06
CA GLY A 184 21.19 -25.44 -22.28
C GLY A 184 20.57 -26.14 -23.52
N SER A 185 19.25 -26.23 -23.57
CA SER A 185 18.47 -26.93 -24.60
C SER A 185 17.30 -26.03 -25.00
N PHE A 186 17.57 -25.13 -25.95
CA PHE A 186 16.56 -24.36 -26.68
C PHE A 186 15.52 -25.30 -27.34
N LYS A 187 14.35 -25.46 -26.72
CA LYS A 187 13.11 -25.79 -27.46
C LYS A 187 12.51 -24.47 -27.95
N GLY A 188 12.14 -24.41 -29.23
CA GLY A 188 11.93 -23.17 -30.00
C GLY A 188 11.23 -22.02 -29.26
N LYS A 189 11.80 -20.81 -29.37
CA LYS A 189 11.24 -19.58 -28.79
C LYS A 189 9.82 -19.36 -29.33
N GLU A 190 8.82 -19.52 -28.47
CA GLU A 190 7.46 -19.04 -28.71
C GLU A 190 7.52 -17.52 -29.00
N ALA A 191 6.74 -17.03 -29.96
CA ALA A 191 6.73 -15.61 -30.26
C ALA A 191 6.20 -14.83 -29.03
N PRO A 192 6.74 -13.64 -28.68
CA PRO A 192 6.33 -12.90 -27.48
C PRO A 192 4.81 -12.69 -27.35
N LEU A 193 4.12 -12.46 -28.47
CA LEU A 193 2.67 -12.33 -28.49
C LEU A 193 1.94 -13.63 -28.12
N ALA A 194 2.44 -14.78 -28.55
CA ALA A 194 1.86 -16.07 -28.22
C ALA A 194 2.03 -16.38 -26.72
N THR A 195 3.22 -16.12 -26.16
CA THR A 195 3.49 -16.20 -24.72
C THR A 195 2.55 -15.30 -23.91
N LEU A 196 2.41 -14.03 -24.29
CA LEU A 196 1.47 -13.10 -23.64
C LEU A 196 0.03 -13.61 -23.70
N LYS A 197 -0.44 -14.13 -24.84
CA LYS A 197 -1.79 -14.67 -25.00
C LYS A 197 -2.02 -15.91 -24.14
N ARG A 198 -1.02 -16.78 -24.01
CA ARG A 198 -1.10 -17.97 -23.14
C ARG A 198 -1.26 -17.58 -21.67
N HIS A 199 -0.43 -16.67 -21.16
CA HIS A 199 -0.56 -16.18 -19.79
C HIS A 199 -1.86 -15.40 -19.57
N PHE A 200 -2.35 -14.72 -20.59
CA PHE A 200 -3.63 -14.02 -20.51
C PHE A 200 -4.82 -14.97 -20.29
N GLU A 201 -4.89 -16.09 -21.03
CA GLU A 201 -5.96 -17.07 -20.83
C GLU A 201 -5.88 -17.72 -19.43
N GLN A 202 -4.68 -17.99 -18.92
CA GLN A 202 -4.49 -18.47 -17.53
C GLN A 202 -4.97 -17.44 -16.51
N ALA A 203 -4.64 -16.15 -16.71
CA ALA A 203 -5.03 -15.08 -15.81
C ALA A 203 -6.54 -14.79 -15.84
N LEU A 204 -7.20 -14.98 -16.99
CA LEU A 204 -8.66 -14.83 -17.11
C LEU A 204 -9.44 -15.83 -16.27
N GLU A 205 -9.00 -17.09 -16.22
CA GLU A 205 -9.64 -18.11 -15.39
C GLU A 205 -9.56 -17.74 -13.90
N GLN A 206 -8.40 -17.23 -13.48
CA GLN A 206 -8.15 -16.82 -12.09
C GLN A 206 -8.97 -15.59 -11.68
N HIS A 207 -9.16 -14.63 -12.58
CA HIS A 207 -9.93 -13.40 -12.31
C HIS A 207 -11.41 -13.53 -12.67
N SER A 208 -11.91 -14.74 -12.91
CA SER A 208 -13.31 -14.99 -13.30
C SER A 208 -14.32 -14.45 -12.29
N LEU A 209 -14.03 -14.59 -10.98
CA LEU A 209 -14.87 -14.04 -9.92
C LEU A 209 -14.91 -12.50 -9.94
N ASP A 210 -13.75 -11.85 -10.09
CA ASP A 210 -13.67 -10.39 -10.16
C ASP A 210 -14.40 -9.83 -11.38
N LEU A 211 -14.30 -10.50 -12.52
CA LEU A 211 -15.04 -10.16 -13.75
C LEU A 211 -16.54 -10.32 -13.57
N ALA A 212 -16.98 -11.40 -12.91
CA ALA A 212 -18.38 -11.61 -12.58
C ALA A 212 -18.92 -10.54 -11.62
N LEU A 213 -18.14 -10.18 -10.59
CA LEU A 213 -18.48 -9.12 -9.64
C LEU A 213 -18.53 -7.74 -10.30
N ALA A 214 -17.67 -7.49 -11.30
CA ALA A 214 -17.68 -6.28 -12.10
C ALA A 214 -18.71 -6.29 -13.25
N ASN A 215 -19.45 -7.39 -13.42
CA ASN A 215 -20.43 -7.59 -14.49
C ASN A 215 -19.84 -7.39 -15.90
N VAL A 216 -18.61 -7.89 -16.12
CA VAL A 216 -17.90 -7.82 -17.40
C VAL A 216 -17.81 -9.22 -18.01
N SER A 217 -18.22 -9.36 -19.29
CA SER A 217 -18.09 -10.64 -19.98
C SER A 217 -16.63 -10.94 -20.35
N LEU A 218 -16.28 -12.22 -20.35
CA LEU A 218 -14.93 -12.68 -20.75
C LEU A 218 -14.58 -12.22 -22.17
N GLU A 219 -15.53 -12.25 -23.10
CA GLU A 219 -15.32 -11.81 -24.49
C GLU A 219 -15.02 -10.30 -24.58
N ALA A 220 -15.73 -9.48 -23.81
CA ALA A 220 -15.47 -8.04 -23.77
C ALA A 220 -14.07 -7.76 -23.20
N MET A 221 -13.66 -8.46 -22.13
CA MET A 221 -12.32 -8.31 -21.55
C MET A 221 -11.23 -8.78 -22.52
N ARG A 222 -11.44 -9.89 -23.26
CA ARG A 222 -10.52 -10.34 -24.33
C ARG A 222 -10.33 -9.28 -25.40
N ALA A 223 -11.42 -8.70 -25.90
CA ALA A 223 -11.37 -7.66 -26.93
C ALA A 223 -10.65 -6.39 -26.42
N GLU A 224 -10.83 -6.03 -25.16
CA GLU A 224 -10.19 -4.84 -24.57
C GLU A 224 -8.69 -5.05 -24.29
N VAL A 225 -8.27 -6.25 -23.88
CA VAL A 225 -6.87 -6.56 -23.54
C VAL A 225 -6.01 -6.85 -24.77
N ALA A 226 -6.57 -7.47 -25.81
CA ALA A 226 -5.85 -7.84 -27.04
C ALA A 226 -4.91 -6.75 -27.61
N PRO A 227 -5.35 -5.50 -27.85
CA PRO A 227 -4.47 -4.46 -28.39
C PRO A 227 -3.29 -4.12 -27.47
N HIS A 228 -3.46 -4.22 -26.15
CA HIS A 228 -2.38 -3.99 -25.20
C HIS A 228 -1.29 -5.06 -25.30
N LEU A 229 -1.68 -6.34 -25.45
CA LEU A 229 -0.74 -7.44 -25.60
C LEU A 229 0.04 -7.34 -26.91
N GLU A 230 -0.61 -6.94 -27.99
CA GLU A 230 0.03 -6.69 -29.29
C GLU A 230 1.06 -5.57 -29.19
N SER A 231 0.68 -4.42 -28.64
CA SER A 231 1.59 -3.29 -28.47
C SER A 231 2.79 -3.60 -27.57
N LEU A 232 2.59 -4.38 -26.51
CA LEU A 232 3.67 -4.84 -25.63
C LEU A 232 4.58 -5.86 -26.32
N ALA A 233 4.03 -6.78 -27.11
CA ALA A 233 4.81 -7.74 -27.88
C ALA A 233 5.72 -7.04 -28.90
N THR A 234 5.19 -6.07 -29.64
CA THR A 234 5.97 -5.27 -30.61
C THR A 234 7.09 -4.52 -29.91
N TRP A 235 6.77 -3.81 -28.82
CA TRP A 235 7.77 -3.07 -28.03
C TRP A 235 8.87 -4.01 -27.50
N TYR A 236 8.47 -5.17 -26.94
CA TYR A 236 9.41 -6.15 -26.43
C TYR A 236 10.35 -6.68 -27.52
N GLN A 237 9.83 -6.98 -28.71
CA GLN A 237 10.66 -7.41 -29.85
C GLN A 237 11.67 -6.33 -30.25
N ASN A 238 11.23 -5.08 -30.37
CA ASN A 238 12.06 -3.94 -30.77
C ASN A 238 13.14 -3.60 -29.74
N GLN A 239 12.83 -3.78 -28.45
CA GLN A 239 13.74 -3.45 -27.35
C GLN A 239 14.51 -4.66 -26.82
N SER A 240 14.23 -5.89 -27.26
CA SER A 240 14.86 -7.10 -26.73
C SER A 240 16.40 -7.07 -26.83
N THR A 241 16.95 -6.47 -27.88
CA THR A 241 18.41 -6.32 -28.05
C THR A 241 19.00 -5.26 -27.12
N THR A 242 18.31 -4.16 -26.85
CA THR A 242 18.78 -3.08 -25.96
C THR A 242 18.48 -3.33 -24.48
N LEU A 243 17.44 -4.13 -24.19
CA LEU A 243 17.08 -4.55 -22.85
C LEU A 243 18.10 -5.56 -22.34
N TRP A 244 18.54 -6.54 -23.13
CA TRP A 244 19.38 -7.64 -22.64
C TRP A 244 20.89 -7.54 -23.00
N ASP A 245 21.32 -6.79 -24.03
CA ASP A 245 22.74 -6.69 -24.42
C ASP A 245 23.41 -5.35 -24.10
N VAL A 246 24.48 -5.36 -23.28
CA VAL A 246 25.65 -4.46 -23.43
C VAL A 246 26.95 -5.20 -23.04
N LEU A 247 27.59 -5.88 -24.01
CA LEU A 247 29.03 -5.86 -24.39
C LEU A 247 29.46 -7.16 -25.09
N THR A 248 29.58 -7.14 -26.43
CA THR A 248 30.56 -7.99 -27.15
C THR A 248 31.57 -7.12 -27.87
N THR A 249 32.39 -6.41 -27.10
CA THR A 249 33.69 -5.97 -27.60
C THR A 249 34.74 -6.17 -26.53
N THR A 250 35.25 -7.39 -26.40
CA THR A 250 36.67 -7.57 -26.08
C THR A 250 37.18 -8.83 -26.76
N SER A 251 38.19 -8.59 -27.60
CA SER A 251 39.34 -9.42 -27.90
C SER A 251 39.29 -10.87 -27.41
N LYS A 252 39.42 -11.77 -28.38
CA LYS A 252 39.71 -13.19 -28.20
C LYS A 252 40.76 -13.44 -27.11
N ASN A 253 40.46 -14.45 -26.29
CA ASN A 253 41.30 -15.18 -25.34
C ASN A 253 41.09 -14.81 -23.86
N ASP A 254 40.10 -15.44 -23.23
CA ASP A 254 40.32 -16.27 -22.03
C ASP A 254 39.04 -17.02 -21.65
N SER A 255 39.10 -18.35 -21.71
CA SER A 255 37.94 -19.27 -21.61
C SER A 255 37.59 -19.69 -20.18
N ALA A 256 38.06 -18.96 -19.17
CA ALA A 256 37.86 -19.31 -17.75
C ALA A 256 37.13 -18.24 -16.91
N GLN A 257 36.73 -17.10 -17.49
CA GLN A 257 36.01 -16.01 -16.78
C GLN A 257 34.53 -15.86 -17.16
N VAL A 258 34.00 -16.76 -18.00
CA VAL A 258 32.65 -16.63 -18.58
C VAL A 258 31.54 -17.01 -17.59
N ASP A 259 31.82 -17.82 -16.57
CA ASP A 259 30.80 -18.27 -15.60
C ASP A 259 30.53 -17.26 -14.48
N THR A 260 31.43 -16.31 -14.22
CA THR A 260 31.22 -15.24 -13.20
C THR A 260 30.59 -13.96 -13.76
N GLN A 261 30.63 -13.73 -15.08
CA GLN A 261 30.01 -12.54 -15.70
C GLN A 261 28.56 -12.75 -16.14
N ARG A 262 28.09 -14.01 -16.22
CA ARG A 262 26.73 -14.35 -16.68
C ARG A 262 25.64 -14.20 -15.61
N SER A 263 26.00 -14.00 -14.34
CA SER A 263 25.04 -13.88 -13.23
C SER A 263 24.58 -12.44 -12.94
N GLU A 264 24.87 -11.47 -13.81
CA GLU A 264 24.70 -10.04 -13.50
C GLU A 264 23.51 -9.35 -14.18
N ASN A 265 22.86 -10.01 -15.15
CA ASN A 265 21.62 -9.53 -15.74
C ASN A 265 20.45 -10.23 -15.03
N MET A 266 19.78 -9.52 -14.12
CA MET A 266 18.66 -10.08 -13.35
C MET A 266 17.44 -9.15 -13.46
N VAL A 267 16.30 -9.74 -13.79
CA VAL A 267 15.01 -9.03 -13.80
C VAL A 267 14.21 -9.43 -12.58
N ARG A 268 13.91 -8.44 -11.74
CA ARG A 268 13.09 -8.63 -10.55
C ARG A 268 11.73 -7.97 -10.77
N ALA A 269 10.72 -8.81 -10.97
CA ALA A 269 9.34 -8.36 -10.95
C ALA A 269 8.87 -8.13 -9.52
N GLU A 270 7.93 -7.21 -9.34
CA GLU A 270 7.24 -6.96 -8.06
C GLU A 270 8.20 -6.65 -6.89
N THR A 271 9.30 -5.95 -7.18
CA THR A 271 10.33 -5.66 -6.18
C THR A 271 9.73 -4.77 -5.08
N PHE A 272 9.59 -5.34 -3.88
CA PHE A 272 9.09 -4.63 -2.72
C PHE A 272 10.22 -3.90 -2.00
N LEU A 273 10.02 -2.62 -1.69
CA LEU A 273 11.02 -1.74 -1.11
C LEU A 273 10.46 -1.01 0.11
N LEU A 274 11.20 -1.10 1.22
CA LEU A 274 10.97 -0.34 2.45
C LEU A 274 12.07 0.72 2.62
N ALA A 275 11.70 1.97 2.92
CA ALA A 275 12.63 3.07 3.16
C ALA A 275 12.22 3.86 4.42
N PRO A 276 12.45 3.31 5.63
CA PRO A 276 12.18 4.00 6.89
C PRO A 276 12.97 5.29 7.06
N GLU A 277 14.06 5.48 6.30
CA GLU A 277 14.82 6.72 6.29
C GLU A 277 13.95 7.91 5.85
N ILE A 278 13.09 7.72 4.84
CA ILE A 278 12.24 8.76 4.25
C ILE A 278 10.74 8.49 4.47
N GLY A 279 10.41 7.47 5.25
CA GLY A 279 9.05 7.08 5.59
C GLY A 279 8.18 6.74 4.38
N LEU A 280 8.74 5.95 3.46
CA LEU A 280 8.07 5.49 2.25
C LEU A 280 8.24 3.97 2.05
N ARG A 281 7.28 3.38 1.37
CA ARG A 281 7.35 2.02 0.83
C ARG A 281 6.70 1.93 -0.55
N GLY A 282 7.02 0.90 -1.31
CA GLY A 282 6.41 0.68 -2.61
C GLY A 282 6.77 -0.67 -3.22
N ARG A 283 5.98 -1.07 -4.21
CA ARG A 283 6.24 -2.24 -5.02
C ARG A 283 6.46 -1.80 -6.46
N LEU A 284 7.68 -1.95 -6.94
CA LEU A 284 8.05 -1.70 -8.32
C LEU A 284 7.51 -2.81 -9.20
N ASP A 285 6.95 -2.47 -10.36
CA ASP A 285 6.54 -3.48 -11.35
C ASP A 285 7.75 -4.31 -11.78
N LEU A 286 8.84 -3.63 -12.17
CA LEU A 286 10.06 -4.26 -12.64
C LEU A 286 11.28 -3.42 -12.21
N LEU A 287 12.28 -4.11 -11.66
CA LEU A 287 13.62 -3.59 -11.44
C LEU A 287 14.60 -4.42 -12.27
N TRP A 288 15.39 -3.71 -13.06
CA TRP A 288 16.39 -4.28 -13.95
C TRP A 288 17.79 -3.99 -13.44
N GLN A 289 18.61 -5.03 -13.34
CA GLN A 289 20.04 -4.90 -13.05
C GLN A 289 20.89 -5.43 -14.20
N GLN A 290 21.83 -4.60 -14.64
CA GLN A 290 22.89 -4.90 -15.61
C GLN A 290 24.24 -4.52 -14.98
N THR A 291 25.34 -5.13 -15.44
CA THR A 291 26.72 -4.96 -14.92
C THR A 291 27.06 -3.51 -14.52
N ASN A 292 26.69 -2.52 -15.35
CA ASN A 292 26.98 -1.10 -15.10
C ASN A 292 25.75 -0.18 -14.98
N ARG A 293 24.52 -0.70 -15.07
CA ARG A 293 23.31 0.13 -15.08
C ARG A 293 22.15 -0.57 -14.39
N GLN A 294 21.37 0.19 -13.65
CA GLN A 294 20.06 -0.23 -13.20
C GLN A 294 18.99 0.64 -13.82
N SER A 295 17.86 0.02 -14.15
CA SER A 295 16.69 0.71 -14.68
C SER A 295 15.46 0.20 -13.96
N LEU A 296 14.48 1.06 -13.76
CA LEU A 296 13.16 0.66 -13.27
C LEU A 296 12.13 0.88 -14.36
N LEU A 297 11.10 0.05 -14.39
CA LEU A 297 10.00 0.18 -15.34
C LEU A 297 8.67 0.14 -14.58
N GLU A 298 7.81 1.11 -14.85
CA GLU A 298 6.42 1.17 -14.39
C GLU A 298 5.51 1.06 -15.62
N LEU A 299 4.60 0.09 -15.60
CA LEU A 299 3.67 -0.15 -16.70
C LEU A 299 2.33 0.57 -16.43
N LYS A 300 1.69 1.07 -17.50
CA LYS A 300 0.35 1.65 -17.46
C LYS A 300 -0.48 1.20 -18.65
N THR A 301 -1.71 0.80 -18.38
CA THR A 301 -2.66 0.33 -19.41
C THR A 301 -3.48 1.45 -20.08
N GLY A 302 -3.25 2.71 -19.71
CA GLY A 302 -3.80 3.84 -20.45
C GLY A 302 -2.98 4.18 -21.69
N GLY A 303 -3.48 5.09 -22.52
CA GLY A 303 -2.66 5.77 -23.53
C GLY A 303 -1.88 6.94 -22.94
N GLY A 304 -0.64 7.13 -23.40
CA GLY A 304 0.09 8.38 -23.25
C GLY A 304 -0.35 9.37 -24.33
N THR A 305 -0.30 10.68 -24.06
CA THR A 305 -0.25 11.69 -25.13
C THR A 305 1.21 11.86 -25.55
N ASN A 306 1.58 12.97 -26.20
CA ASN A 306 2.99 13.29 -26.44
C ASN A 306 3.83 13.41 -25.15
N LEU A 307 3.19 13.51 -23.97
CA LEU A 307 3.83 13.59 -22.67
C LEU A 307 3.20 12.59 -21.68
N PRO A 308 3.98 12.07 -20.72
CA PRO A 308 3.44 11.20 -19.69
C PRO A 308 2.50 11.99 -18.75
N LYS A 309 1.42 11.35 -18.29
CA LYS A 309 0.53 11.92 -17.28
C LYS A 309 1.31 12.26 -16.01
N SER A 310 0.99 13.40 -15.39
CA SER A 310 1.73 13.87 -14.20
C SER A 310 1.66 12.86 -13.04
N SER A 311 0.49 12.31 -12.74
CA SER A 311 0.30 11.30 -11.69
C SER A 311 1.16 10.04 -11.89
N HIS A 312 1.35 9.60 -13.13
CA HIS A 312 2.20 8.45 -13.43
C HIS A 312 3.69 8.79 -13.31
N ARG A 313 4.08 10.00 -13.74
CA ARG A 313 5.44 10.51 -13.55
C ARG A 313 5.79 10.58 -12.06
N TRP A 314 4.84 11.01 -11.23
CA TRP A 314 5.02 11.07 -9.78
C TRP A 314 5.30 9.72 -9.13
N GLN A 315 4.65 8.66 -9.60
CA GLN A 315 4.91 7.32 -9.10
C GLN A 315 6.36 6.90 -9.36
N VAL A 316 6.87 7.16 -10.58
CA VAL A 316 8.26 6.92 -10.95
C VAL A 316 9.24 7.73 -10.09
N GLN A 317 8.94 9.02 -9.87
CA GLN A 317 9.73 9.88 -8.98
C GLN A 317 9.72 9.38 -7.52
N GLY A 318 8.60 8.82 -7.06
CA GLY A 318 8.50 8.16 -5.77
C GLY A 318 9.45 6.96 -5.65
N TYR A 319 9.53 6.13 -6.69
CA TYR A 319 10.49 5.02 -6.70
C TYR A 319 11.94 5.50 -6.73
N HIS A 320 12.24 6.57 -7.47
CA HIS A 320 13.58 7.20 -7.40
C HIS A 320 13.93 7.64 -5.99
N ALA A 321 12.98 8.17 -5.21
CA ALA A 321 13.20 8.48 -3.80
C ALA A 321 13.50 7.23 -2.96
N LEU A 322 12.78 6.12 -3.17
CA LEU A 322 13.08 4.83 -2.50
C LEU A 322 14.45 4.27 -2.87
N LEU A 323 14.91 4.48 -4.10
CA LEU A 323 16.24 4.04 -4.53
C LEU A 323 17.35 4.97 -4.05
N ALA A 324 17.06 6.26 -3.82
CA ALA A 324 18.05 7.24 -3.35
C ALA A 324 18.62 6.91 -1.96
N VAL A 325 17.84 6.26 -1.10
CA VAL A 325 18.28 5.85 0.26
C VAL A 325 19.13 4.57 0.26
N ARG A 326 19.18 3.84 -0.87
CA ARG A 326 19.89 2.56 -0.97
C ARG A 326 21.39 2.75 -0.88
N ARG A 327 22.09 1.73 -0.37
CA ARG A 327 23.56 1.77 -0.28
C ARG A 327 24.22 1.70 -1.67
N ASP A 328 23.66 0.90 -2.59
CA ASP A 328 24.21 0.74 -3.94
C ASP A 328 24.11 2.07 -4.74
N PRO A 329 25.24 2.71 -5.10
CA PRO A 329 25.23 3.94 -5.89
C PRO A 329 24.58 3.78 -7.27
N ARG A 330 24.53 2.56 -7.83
CA ARG A 330 23.89 2.26 -9.12
C ARG A 330 22.37 2.43 -9.02
N MET A 331 21.76 2.08 -7.88
CA MET A 331 20.33 2.28 -7.61
C MET A 331 19.97 3.76 -7.62
N LYS A 332 20.82 4.61 -7.04
CA LYS A 332 20.58 6.06 -6.92
C LYS A 332 20.51 6.78 -8.26
N LYS A 333 21.14 6.22 -9.30
CA LYS A 333 21.18 6.76 -10.66
C LYS A 333 20.33 5.93 -11.64
N ALA A 334 19.43 5.09 -11.13
CA ALA A 334 18.62 4.24 -11.97
C ALA A 334 17.67 5.05 -12.85
N ARG A 335 17.69 4.78 -14.15
CA ARG A 335 16.79 5.45 -15.10
C ARG A 335 15.39 4.86 -14.96
N GLY A 336 14.39 5.72 -14.83
CA GLY A 336 12.99 5.33 -14.85
C GLY A 336 12.44 5.24 -16.26
N THR A 337 11.69 4.19 -16.56
CA THR A 337 10.92 4.06 -17.80
C THR A 337 9.45 3.92 -17.47
N LEU A 338 8.63 4.82 -18.00
CA LEU A 338 7.18 4.71 -17.91
C LEU A 338 6.64 4.18 -19.25
N LEU A 339 6.05 2.98 -19.23
CA LEU A 339 5.60 2.28 -20.42
C LEU A 339 4.07 2.30 -20.51
N TYR A 340 3.53 2.78 -21.63
CA TYR A 340 2.09 2.81 -21.89
C TYR A 340 1.71 1.77 -22.93
N SER A 341 0.93 0.76 -22.53
CA SER A 341 0.46 -0.27 -23.45
C SER A 341 -0.80 0.12 -24.22
N GLY A 342 -1.45 1.25 -23.91
CA GLY A 342 -2.69 1.68 -24.57
C GLY A 342 -2.52 2.32 -25.94
N THR A 343 -1.30 2.50 -26.42
CA THR A 343 -1.02 3.04 -27.76
C THR A 343 -1.05 1.91 -28.79
N PRO A 344 -1.91 1.96 -29.82
CA PRO A 344 -1.99 0.88 -30.82
C PRO A 344 -0.67 0.69 -31.60
N GLY A 345 -0.34 -0.56 -31.91
CA GLY A 345 0.83 -0.93 -32.72
C GLY A 345 2.09 -1.18 -31.89
N GLU A 346 2.54 -0.19 -31.11
CA GLU A 346 3.70 -0.30 -30.23
C GLU A 346 3.49 0.48 -28.93
N ALA A 347 3.87 -0.13 -27.80
CA ALA A 347 3.80 0.51 -26.50
C ALA A 347 4.74 1.72 -26.42
N GLN A 348 4.26 2.83 -25.85
CA GLN A 348 5.02 4.08 -25.79
C GLN A 348 5.82 4.18 -24.49
N ALA A 349 7.14 4.34 -24.60
CA ALA A 349 8.05 4.45 -23.46
C ALA A 349 8.53 5.90 -23.24
N PHE A 350 8.53 6.36 -21.99
CA PHE A 350 9.08 7.65 -21.59
C PHE A 350 10.19 7.47 -20.57
N GLY A 351 11.37 8.01 -20.86
CA GLY A 351 12.48 8.07 -19.92
C GLY A 351 12.27 9.19 -18.89
N ILE A 352 12.46 8.86 -17.62
CA ILE A 352 12.41 9.79 -16.50
C ILE A 352 13.73 9.64 -15.75
N GLU A 353 14.52 10.72 -15.73
CA GLU A 353 15.79 10.76 -15.01
C GLU A 353 15.55 11.25 -13.56
N PRO A 354 16.23 10.66 -12.57
CA PRO A 354 16.12 11.11 -11.18
C PRO A 354 16.77 12.49 -11.02
N THR A 355 16.08 13.41 -10.36
CA THR A 355 16.64 14.71 -9.96
C THR A 355 16.45 14.95 -8.47
N ILE A 356 17.38 15.66 -7.83
CA ILE A 356 17.25 16.00 -6.40
C ILE A 356 15.98 16.80 -6.13
N ARG A 357 15.61 17.70 -7.05
CA ARG A 357 14.39 18.50 -6.95
C ARG A 357 13.15 17.61 -6.90
N ASP A 358 13.10 16.54 -7.69
CA ASP A 358 11.97 15.62 -7.69
C ASP A 358 11.90 14.82 -6.37
N ILE A 359 13.04 14.37 -5.83
CA ILE A 359 13.11 13.70 -4.52
C ILE A 359 12.61 14.65 -3.41
N GLN A 360 13.04 15.91 -3.42
CA GLN A 360 12.56 16.92 -2.47
C GLN A 360 11.05 17.15 -2.58
N ARG A 361 10.51 17.25 -3.80
CA ARG A 361 9.07 17.42 -4.03
C ARG A 361 8.26 16.21 -3.56
N VAL A 362 8.73 14.99 -3.83
CA VAL A 362 8.13 13.75 -3.31
C VAL A 362 8.09 13.78 -1.79
N ASN A 363 9.21 14.13 -1.16
CA ASN A 363 9.31 14.19 0.29
C ASN A 363 8.44 15.29 0.91
N GLU A 364 8.38 16.49 0.32
CA GLU A 364 7.51 17.56 0.81
C GLU A 364 6.03 17.16 0.70
N SER A 365 5.60 16.59 -0.42
CA SER A 365 4.24 16.03 -0.56
C SER A 365 3.97 14.94 0.48
N ARG A 366 4.92 14.03 0.69
CA ARG A 366 4.84 12.98 1.71
C ARG A 366 4.67 13.56 3.11
N ASN A 367 5.41 14.61 3.47
CA ASN A 367 5.26 15.27 4.76
C ASN A 367 3.90 15.94 4.95
N ILE A 368 3.33 16.55 3.90
CA ILE A 368 1.99 17.16 3.96
C ILE A 368 0.92 16.07 4.17
N LEU A 369 1.04 14.94 3.46
CA LEU A 369 0.14 13.81 3.68
C LEU A 369 0.31 13.23 5.09
N MET A 370 1.55 13.04 5.55
CA MET A 370 1.85 12.54 6.88
C MET A 370 1.28 13.46 7.96
N LEU A 371 1.43 14.78 7.82
CA LEU A 371 0.84 15.75 8.75
C LEU A 371 -0.69 15.61 8.79
N SER A 372 -1.32 15.40 7.63
CA SER A 372 -2.77 15.15 7.54
C SER A 372 -3.15 13.81 8.16
N HIS A 373 -2.35 12.77 7.95
CA HIS A 373 -2.53 11.43 8.51
C HIS A 373 -2.50 11.45 10.04
N VAL A 374 -1.48 12.06 10.62
CA VAL A 374 -1.24 12.05 12.06
C VAL A 374 -2.19 12.99 12.80
N THR A 375 -2.55 14.14 12.21
CA THR A 375 -3.50 15.09 12.83
C THR A 375 -4.96 14.72 12.55
N GLY A 376 -5.25 14.09 11.40
CA GLY A 376 -6.61 13.81 10.91
C GLY A 376 -7.30 15.00 10.30
N ILE A 377 -6.55 16.07 10.09
CA ILE A 377 -7.01 17.32 9.53
C ILE A 377 -6.34 17.43 8.16
N PRO A 378 -7.10 17.44 7.05
CA PRO A 378 -6.52 17.61 5.72
C PRO A 378 -6.10 19.06 5.49
N SER A 379 -5.26 19.29 4.48
CA SER A 379 -5.01 20.65 3.97
C SER A 379 -6.29 21.34 3.51
N ALA A 380 -6.21 22.67 3.41
CA ALA A 380 -7.27 23.48 2.80
C ALA A 380 -7.58 22.98 1.38
N PRO A 381 -8.86 23.06 0.93
CA PRO A 381 -9.22 22.73 -0.45
C PRO A 381 -8.39 23.56 -1.45
N PRO A 382 -8.03 22.99 -2.62
CA PRO A 382 -7.16 23.66 -3.59
C PRO A 382 -7.86 24.78 -4.40
N GLY A 383 -9.09 25.16 -4.04
CA GLY A 383 -9.90 26.20 -4.68
C GLY A 383 -10.96 25.67 -5.65
N PRO A 384 -11.94 26.51 -6.04
CA PRO A 384 -13.14 26.11 -6.79
C PRO A 384 -12.81 25.50 -8.15
N SER A 385 -11.84 26.05 -8.88
CA SER A 385 -11.46 25.58 -10.23
C SER A 385 -10.94 24.15 -10.28
N ARG A 386 -10.32 23.67 -9.19
CA ARG A 386 -9.94 22.26 -9.05
C ARG A 386 -11.07 21.45 -8.44
N CYS A 387 -11.72 21.94 -7.38
CA CYS A 387 -12.79 21.23 -6.70
C CYS A 387 -13.97 20.88 -7.62
N SER A 388 -14.37 21.78 -8.53
CA SER A 388 -15.49 21.55 -9.46
C SER A 388 -15.25 20.40 -10.45
N LYS A 389 -13.98 20.04 -10.70
CA LYS A 389 -13.57 18.92 -11.58
C LYS A 389 -13.17 17.67 -10.80
N CYS A 390 -13.28 17.69 -9.47
CA CYS A 390 -12.83 16.60 -8.62
C CYS A 390 -13.86 15.46 -8.61
N ALA A 391 -13.43 14.26 -8.98
CA ALA A 391 -14.28 13.07 -8.96
C ALA A 391 -14.79 12.70 -7.55
N MET A 392 -14.15 13.22 -6.50
CA MET A 392 -14.52 12.99 -5.09
C MET A 392 -15.23 14.18 -4.45
N LEU A 393 -15.76 15.14 -5.22
CA LEU A 393 -16.34 16.38 -4.68
C LEU A 393 -17.47 16.07 -3.67
N THR A 394 -18.43 15.23 -4.05
CA THR A 394 -19.56 14.87 -3.19
C THR A 394 -19.12 14.20 -1.88
N GLN A 395 -18.18 13.25 -1.95
CA GLN A 395 -17.63 12.59 -0.76
C GLN A 395 -16.81 13.56 0.08
N CYS A 396 -16.09 14.49 -0.56
CA CYS A 396 -15.34 15.53 0.14
C CYS A 396 -16.29 16.46 0.91
N GLU A 397 -17.40 16.90 0.32
CA GLU A 397 -18.43 17.69 1.00
C GLU A 397 -19.04 16.93 2.18
N GLN A 398 -19.43 15.67 1.95
CA GLN A 398 -20.02 14.80 2.95
C GLN A 398 -19.11 14.61 4.17
N VAL A 399 -17.85 14.21 3.94
CA VAL A 399 -16.86 14.01 5.01
C VAL A 399 -16.48 15.32 5.67
N SER A 400 -16.42 16.43 4.92
CA SER A 400 -16.14 17.74 5.50
C SER A 400 -17.20 18.16 6.49
N SER A 401 -18.47 17.90 6.18
CA SER A 401 -19.58 18.10 7.12
C SER A 401 -19.44 17.18 8.34
N LEU A 402 -19.21 15.88 8.15
CA LEU A 402 -19.12 14.91 9.25
C LEU A 402 -17.96 15.17 10.23
N LEU A 403 -16.82 15.63 9.71
CA LEU A 403 -15.59 15.82 10.49
C LEU A 403 -15.23 17.30 10.73
N SER A 404 -16.13 18.22 10.37
CA SER A 404 -15.90 19.66 10.49
C SER A 404 -14.62 20.13 9.77
N TRP A 405 -14.28 19.51 8.65
CA TRP A 405 -13.20 20.02 7.79
C TRP A 405 -13.69 21.26 7.04
N GLN A 406 -12.76 22.12 6.62
CA GLN A 406 -13.09 23.20 5.71
C GLN A 406 -13.76 22.62 4.45
N PRO A 407 -14.99 23.05 4.10
CA PRO A 407 -15.71 22.54 2.94
C PRO A 407 -15.04 23.02 1.64
N PRO A 408 -15.15 22.26 0.53
CA PRO A 408 -14.75 22.76 -0.77
C PRO A 408 -15.60 23.98 -1.15
N GLU A 409 -14.97 25.01 -1.73
CA GLU A 409 -15.69 26.21 -2.17
C GLU A 409 -16.48 25.92 -3.45
N PRO A 410 -17.76 26.36 -3.53
CA PRO A 410 -18.53 26.27 -4.75
C PRO A 410 -17.97 27.20 -5.82
N ASP A 411 -18.07 26.80 -7.08
CA ASP A 411 -17.64 27.62 -8.21
C ASP A 411 -18.67 28.76 -8.45
N PRO A 412 -18.29 30.04 -8.27
CA PRO A 412 -19.23 31.16 -8.39
C PRO A 412 -19.76 31.34 -9.83
N ASP A 413 -19.10 30.78 -10.84
CA ASP A 413 -19.51 30.91 -12.25
C ASP A 413 -20.51 29.83 -12.71
N VAL A 414 -20.92 28.90 -11.83
CA VAL A 414 -21.95 27.88 -12.15
C VAL A 414 -23.33 28.35 -11.64
N THR A 415 -23.75 29.54 -12.07
CA THR A 415 -25.17 29.90 -12.10
C THR A 415 -25.80 29.33 -13.37
N HIS A 416 -26.68 28.34 -13.21
CA HIS A 416 -27.68 27.85 -14.18
C HIS A 416 -27.42 28.16 -15.67
N GLN A 417 -26.72 27.27 -16.37
CA GLN A 417 -26.93 27.07 -17.80
C GLN A 417 -27.19 25.58 -18.06
N ASN A 418 -28.46 25.19 -17.90
CA ASN A 418 -29.02 24.17 -18.76
C ASN A 418 -29.04 24.75 -20.18
N ASP A 419 -28.22 24.19 -21.07
CA ASP A 419 -28.62 23.71 -22.40
C ASP A 419 -27.40 23.57 -23.32
N ASN A 420 -27.18 22.33 -23.77
CA ASN A 420 -26.43 21.92 -24.96
C ASN A 420 -25.02 22.48 -25.20
N VAL A 421 -24.00 21.78 -24.68
CA VAL A 421 -22.70 21.65 -25.37
C VAL A 421 -22.24 20.19 -25.33
N THR A 422 -22.38 19.51 -26.46
CA THR A 422 -21.71 18.24 -26.76
C THR A 422 -20.21 18.50 -26.94
N SER A 423 -19.40 17.98 -26.02
CA SER A 423 -17.96 17.80 -26.23
C SER A 423 -17.59 16.33 -25.94
N PRO A 424 -16.83 15.65 -26.81
CA PRO A 424 -16.59 14.21 -26.71
C PRO A 424 -15.25 13.93 -26.03
N GLU A 425 -15.16 14.02 -24.69
CA GLU A 425 -13.93 13.62 -23.99
C GLU A 425 -14.19 13.30 -22.50
N SER A 426 -14.98 12.26 -22.27
CA SER A 426 -15.20 11.67 -20.95
C SER A 426 -15.49 10.18 -21.09
N ARG A 427 -14.46 9.39 -21.40
CA ARG A 427 -14.54 7.92 -21.34
C ARG A 427 -13.31 7.34 -20.68
N ALA A 428 -13.41 7.15 -19.37
CA ALA A 428 -12.85 6.00 -18.63
C ALA A 428 -13.20 6.08 -17.13
N TYR A 429 -14.49 6.15 -16.80
CA TYR A 429 -15.01 5.66 -15.53
C TYR A 429 -16.37 5.01 -15.83
N PRO A 430 -16.60 3.73 -15.50
CA PRO A 430 -17.90 3.12 -15.74
C PRO A 430 -18.91 3.74 -14.78
N HIS A 431 -19.82 4.53 -15.34
CA HIS A 431 -21.10 4.84 -14.74
C HIS A 431 -21.89 3.52 -14.60
N TYR A 432 -22.12 3.07 -13.37
CA TYR A 432 -23.31 2.28 -13.09
C TYR A 432 -24.34 3.19 -12.43
N SER A 433 -25.51 3.19 -13.05
CA SER A 433 -26.72 3.87 -12.63
C SER A 433 -27.13 3.40 -11.23
N TYR A 434 -26.75 4.16 -10.21
CA TYR A 434 -27.75 4.45 -9.19
C TYR A 434 -28.86 5.20 -9.90
N SER A 435 -30.11 4.82 -9.64
CA SER A 435 -31.30 5.58 -10.00
C SER A 435 -31.00 7.07 -9.77
N SER A 436 -30.75 7.78 -10.86
CA SER A 436 -30.39 9.17 -10.89
C SER A 436 -31.68 9.97 -10.81
N THR A 437 -32.25 10.04 -9.62
CA THR A 437 -32.90 11.27 -9.21
C THR A 437 -31.79 12.25 -8.87
N HIS A 438 -31.46 13.13 -9.82
CA HIS A 438 -30.72 14.36 -9.54
C HIS A 438 -31.57 15.21 -8.60
N THR A 439 -31.52 14.88 -7.32
CA THR A 439 -31.90 15.76 -6.23
C THR A 439 -30.58 16.12 -5.58
N GLN A 440 -30.27 17.42 -5.48
CA GLN A 440 -29.28 17.94 -4.54
C GLN A 440 -29.72 17.55 -3.12
N LEU A 441 -29.48 16.30 -2.73
CA LEU A 441 -29.60 15.87 -1.35
C LEU A 441 -28.26 16.22 -0.71
N HIS A 442 -28.12 17.48 -0.28
CA HIS A 442 -27.38 17.71 0.96
C HIS A 442 -28.05 16.80 1.99
N THR A 443 -27.47 15.62 2.20
CA THR A 443 -27.87 14.73 3.28
C THR A 443 -27.39 15.44 4.53
N THR A 444 -28.27 16.29 5.08
CA THR A 444 -28.04 16.93 6.35
C THR A 444 -28.10 15.83 7.40
N TYR A 445 -26.93 15.31 7.77
CA TYR A 445 -26.82 14.38 8.90
C TYR A 445 -27.29 15.10 10.15
N ASN A 446 -28.05 14.39 10.98
CA ASN A 446 -28.40 14.94 12.28
C ASN A 446 -27.16 14.94 13.20
N ASN A 447 -27.22 15.72 14.29
CA ASN A 447 -26.11 15.85 15.22
C ASN A 447 -25.66 14.50 15.81
N GLU A 448 -26.59 13.55 16.02
CA GLU A 448 -26.27 12.23 16.57
C GLU A 448 -25.44 11.38 15.59
N GLU A 449 -25.77 11.43 14.29
CA GLU A 449 -25.01 10.75 13.24
C GLU A 449 -23.61 11.33 13.09
N GLN A 450 -23.50 12.66 13.13
CA GLN A 450 -22.23 13.38 13.11
C GLN A 450 -21.35 13.03 14.31
N GLU A 451 -21.92 13.05 15.52
CA GLU A 451 -21.22 12.69 16.75
C GLU A 451 -20.77 11.22 16.73
N PHE A 452 -21.66 10.31 16.33
CA PHE A 452 -21.34 8.89 16.17
C PHE A 452 -20.17 8.70 15.21
N PHE A 453 -20.25 9.28 14.01
CA PHE A 453 -19.21 9.14 13.00
C PHE A 453 -17.88 9.71 13.48
N SER A 454 -17.88 10.96 13.98
CA SER A 454 -16.68 11.65 14.44
C SER A 454 -15.99 10.90 15.59
N LYS A 455 -16.76 10.44 16.58
CA LYS A 455 -16.24 9.64 17.70
C LYS A 455 -15.57 8.36 17.24
N HIS A 456 -16.26 7.54 16.44
CA HIS A 456 -15.71 6.25 16.01
C HIS A 456 -14.55 6.42 15.02
N TYR A 457 -14.59 7.45 14.17
CA TYR A 457 -13.47 7.79 13.31
C TYR A 457 -12.23 8.16 14.13
N GLN A 458 -12.38 8.96 15.19
CA GLN A 458 -11.27 9.30 16.09
C GLN A 458 -10.70 8.07 16.81
N LEU A 459 -11.57 7.20 17.35
CA LEU A 459 -11.15 5.98 18.04
C LEU A 459 -10.39 5.04 17.10
N LEU A 460 -10.92 4.81 15.90
CA LEU A 460 -10.24 3.99 14.89
C LEU A 460 -8.90 4.62 14.51
N ARG A 461 -8.80 5.95 14.34
CA ARG A 461 -7.51 6.58 14.05
C ARG A 461 -6.47 6.38 15.14
N LEU A 462 -6.87 6.34 16.41
CA LEU A 462 -5.96 6.01 17.52
C LEU A 462 -5.49 4.56 17.40
N GLU A 463 -6.40 3.62 17.17
CA GLU A 463 -6.06 2.21 16.95
C GLU A 463 -5.12 2.01 15.75
N GLY A 464 -5.40 2.69 14.63
CA GLY A 464 -4.56 2.67 13.44
C GLY A 464 -3.14 3.20 13.70
N ARG A 465 -3.02 4.32 14.45
CA ARG A 465 -1.72 4.86 14.87
C ARG A 465 -0.93 3.87 15.72
N GLU A 466 -1.58 3.22 16.68
CA GLU A 466 -0.92 2.20 17.50
C GLU A 466 -0.44 1.02 16.63
N GLY A 467 -1.27 0.57 15.69
CA GLY A 467 -0.89 -0.46 14.72
C GLY A 467 0.35 -0.08 13.88
N GLU A 468 0.43 1.17 13.42
CA GLU A 468 1.58 1.69 12.68
C GLU A 468 2.84 1.76 13.55
N GLN A 469 2.73 2.16 14.81
CA GLN A 469 3.85 2.17 15.76
C GLN A 469 4.35 0.76 16.06
N GLN A 470 3.44 -0.22 16.19
CA GLN A 470 3.81 -1.63 16.34
C GLN A 470 4.50 -2.15 15.08
N GLN A 471 4.01 -1.80 13.89
CA GLN A 471 4.67 -2.15 12.64
C GLN A 471 6.06 -1.51 12.52
N ALA A 472 6.24 -0.29 13.05
CA ALA A 472 7.52 0.39 13.04
C ALA A 472 8.61 -0.31 13.85
N LEU A 473 8.25 -1.15 14.83
CA LEU A 473 9.21 -1.99 15.53
C LEU A 473 10.00 -2.90 14.58
N LEU A 474 9.45 -3.23 13.41
CA LEU A 474 10.15 -3.99 12.38
C LEU A 474 11.47 -3.32 11.96
N TRP A 475 11.52 -2.00 11.79
CA TRP A 475 12.74 -1.29 11.39
C TRP A 475 13.44 -0.54 12.54
N LYS A 476 12.82 -0.49 13.72
CA LYS A 476 13.40 0.16 14.91
C LYS A 476 14.09 -0.82 15.86
N THR A 477 13.81 -2.11 15.73
CA THR A 477 14.30 -3.14 16.64
C THR A 477 15.30 -4.04 15.92
N PRO A 478 16.46 -4.35 16.51
CA PRO A 478 17.40 -5.32 15.95
C PRO A 478 16.75 -6.70 15.72
N VAL A 479 17.31 -7.46 14.77
CA VAL A 479 16.75 -8.76 14.37
C VAL A 479 16.69 -9.73 15.55
N GLU A 480 17.73 -9.75 16.37
CA GLU A 480 17.89 -10.62 17.52
C GLU A 480 16.74 -10.42 18.53
N GLU A 481 16.43 -9.18 18.85
CA GLU A 481 15.34 -8.85 19.77
C GLU A 481 13.96 -9.17 19.17
N ARG A 482 13.79 -9.06 17.84
CA ARG A 482 12.55 -9.48 17.17
C ARG A 482 12.33 -10.99 17.22
N ILE A 483 13.40 -11.79 17.23
CA ILE A 483 13.35 -13.25 17.43
C ILE A 483 12.96 -13.57 18.87
N GLU A 484 13.59 -12.92 19.86
CA GLU A 484 13.28 -13.09 21.29
C GLU A 484 11.82 -12.74 21.61
N ARG A 485 11.28 -11.69 20.97
CA ARG A 485 9.87 -11.30 21.06
C ARG A 485 8.91 -12.23 20.31
N GLY A 486 9.43 -13.22 19.58
CA GLY A 486 8.63 -14.16 18.79
C GLY A 486 7.95 -13.54 17.57
N THR A 487 8.46 -12.42 17.06
CA THR A 487 7.92 -11.74 15.86
C THR A 487 8.69 -12.07 14.58
N ALA A 488 9.78 -12.83 14.68
CA ALA A 488 10.62 -13.25 13.57
C ALA A 488 11.11 -14.69 13.73
N ILE A 489 11.48 -15.32 12.61
CA ILE A 489 12.16 -16.62 12.53
C ILE A 489 13.42 -16.42 11.68
N ALA A 490 14.58 -16.63 12.29
CA ALA A 490 15.86 -16.51 11.60
C ALA A 490 16.41 -17.86 11.12
N ASN A 491 17.45 -17.78 10.29
CA ASN A 491 18.19 -18.92 9.74
C ASN A 491 17.30 -19.95 9.03
N VAL A 492 16.25 -19.47 8.34
CA VAL A 492 15.41 -20.36 7.54
C VAL A 492 16.22 -20.91 6.36
N VAL A 493 16.12 -22.22 6.09
CA VAL A 493 16.86 -22.89 5.01
C VAL A 493 15.87 -23.55 4.04
N PRO A 494 15.90 -23.23 2.74
CA PRO A 494 15.01 -23.87 1.76
C PRO A 494 15.15 -25.39 1.76
N LEU A 495 14.02 -26.09 1.88
CA LEU A 495 13.90 -27.53 1.69
C LEU A 495 13.48 -27.80 0.24
N GLY A 496 14.40 -28.33 -0.57
CA GLY A 496 14.13 -28.65 -1.98
C GLY A 496 14.01 -27.41 -2.87
N LYS A 497 13.41 -27.60 -4.06
CA LYS A 497 13.14 -26.52 -5.02
C LYS A 497 11.76 -25.93 -4.75
N ALA A 498 11.62 -24.62 -4.98
CA ALA A 498 10.33 -23.95 -4.91
C ALA A 498 9.33 -24.57 -5.90
N GLU A 499 8.11 -24.77 -5.43
CA GLU A 499 7.00 -25.32 -6.20
C GLU A 499 6.21 -24.16 -6.81
N PRO A 500 6.11 -24.04 -8.15
CA PRO A 500 5.28 -23.01 -8.75
C PRO A 500 3.80 -23.34 -8.52
N THR A 501 2.99 -22.33 -8.18
CA THR A 501 1.54 -22.51 -7.97
C THR A 501 0.76 -22.71 -9.27
N GLY A 502 1.44 -22.53 -10.42
CA GLY A 502 0.81 -22.43 -11.74
C GLY A 502 0.26 -21.03 -12.05
N GLN A 503 0.44 -20.05 -11.14
CA GLN A 503 -0.09 -18.69 -11.24
C GLN A 503 1.02 -17.62 -11.31
N GLY A 504 2.26 -18.02 -11.59
CA GLY A 504 3.44 -17.13 -11.58
C GLY A 504 4.05 -16.91 -10.19
N GLU A 505 3.47 -17.51 -9.16
CA GLU A 505 3.85 -17.44 -7.75
C GLU A 505 4.46 -18.77 -7.30
N TRP A 506 4.96 -18.80 -6.06
CA TRP A 506 5.73 -19.91 -5.52
C TRP A 506 5.27 -20.31 -4.13
N GLU A 507 5.30 -21.61 -3.87
CA GLU A 507 5.34 -22.15 -2.52
C GLU A 507 6.74 -22.71 -2.24
N GLN A 508 7.29 -22.37 -1.09
CA GLN A 508 8.59 -22.89 -0.65
C GLN A 508 8.48 -23.33 0.81
N GLU A 509 9.04 -24.49 1.08
CA GLU A 509 9.18 -25.03 2.42
C GLU A 509 10.58 -24.75 2.96
N PHE A 510 10.66 -24.43 4.24
CA PHE A 510 11.90 -24.06 4.91
C PHE A 510 12.06 -24.87 6.19
N LEU A 511 13.28 -25.33 6.45
CA LEU A 511 13.72 -25.79 7.76
C LEU A 511 14.03 -24.58 8.63
N CYS A 512 13.59 -24.60 9.89
CA CYS A 512 13.86 -23.54 10.85
C CYS A 512 13.82 -24.05 12.29
N GLU A 513 14.31 -23.25 13.23
CA GLU A 513 14.00 -23.40 14.65
C GLU A 513 12.98 -22.33 15.01
N ASN A 514 11.72 -22.71 15.15
CA ASN A 514 10.63 -21.76 15.32
C ASN A 514 10.17 -21.66 16.78
N THR A 515 10.55 -20.55 17.43
CA THR A 515 10.06 -20.14 18.76
C THR A 515 9.07 -18.98 18.69
N SER A 516 8.56 -18.65 17.48
CA SER A 516 7.76 -17.46 17.23
C SER A 516 6.27 -17.62 17.52
N GLU A 517 5.56 -16.49 17.57
CA GLU A 517 4.11 -16.42 17.67
C GLU A 517 3.40 -16.41 16.31
N LEU A 518 4.12 -16.66 15.21
CA LEU A 518 3.55 -16.71 13.86
C LEU A 518 2.58 -17.87 13.70
N ARG A 519 1.53 -17.67 12.89
CA ARG A 519 0.45 -18.65 12.65
C ARG A 519 0.17 -18.82 11.16
N GLU A 520 -0.53 -19.90 10.82
CA GLU A 520 -1.05 -20.11 9.46
C GLU A 520 -1.95 -18.95 9.05
N GLY A 521 -1.72 -18.41 7.85
CA GLY A 521 -2.40 -17.24 7.31
C GLY A 521 -1.73 -15.90 7.64
N ASP A 522 -0.78 -15.84 8.58
CA ASP A 522 -0.05 -14.60 8.87
C ASP A 522 0.69 -14.13 7.61
N GLU A 523 0.63 -12.82 7.37
CA GLU A 523 1.43 -12.14 6.35
C GLU A 523 2.83 -11.85 6.90
N ILE A 524 3.82 -12.04 6.05
CA ILE A 524 5.24 -12.01 6.41
C ILE A 524 6.07 -11.23 5.39
N LEU A 525 7.26 -10.81 5.82
CA LEU A 525 8.37 -10.52 4.91
C LEU A 525 9.35 -11.68 4.96
N LEU A 526 9.70 -12.22 3.79
CA LEU A 526 10.82 -13.12 3.62
C LEU A 526 11.99 -12.30 3.06
N SER A 527 13.12 -12.29 3.76
CA SER A 527 14.31 -11.53 3.38
C SER A 527 15.59 -12.35 3.44
N ASP A 528 16.67 -11.79 2.88
CA ASP A 528 18.02 -12.34 2.91
C ASP A 528 18.78 -12.13 4.23
N GLY A 529 18.07 -11.65 5.25
CA GLY A 529 18.60 -11.36 6.59
C GLY A 529 18.34 -9.92 7.03
N ASP A 530 18.11 -9.00 6.09
CA ASP A 530 17.73 -7.61 6.38
C ASP A 530 16.57 -7.16 5.46
N PRO A 531 15.33 -7.01 5.99
CA PRO A 531 14.18 -6.60 5.20
C PRO A 531 14.25 -5.15 4.73
N ILE A 532 15.16 -4.34 5.28
CA ILE A 532 15.31 -2.93 4.94
C ILE A 532 16.34 -2.79 3.83
N THR A 533 17.59 -3.23 3.99
CA THR A 533 18.63 -2.98 2.98
C THR A 533 18.82 -4.09 1.96
N GLY A 534 18.37 -5.31 2.26
CA GLY A 534 18.55 -6.50 1.44
C GLY A 534 17.38 -6.83 0.51
N GLU A 535 17.40 -8.04 -0.05
CA GLU A 535 16.29 -8.57 -0.83
C GLU A 535 15.12 -8.94 0.06
N VAL A 536 13.93 -8.47 -0.27
CA VAL A 536 12.71 -8.79 0.49
C VAL A 536 11.52 -9.02 -0.43
N VAL A 537 10.66 -9.96 -0.03
CA VAL A 537 9.37 -10.22 -0.66
C VAL A 537 8.29 -10.39 0.42
N THR A 538 7.08 -9.93 0.13
CA THR A 538 5.90 -10.21 0.97
C THR A 538 5.40 -11.63 0.74
N GLY A 539 4.87 -12.29 1.76
CA GLY A 539 4.29 -13.63 1.60
C GLY A 539 3.26 -13.96 2.67
N ASN A 540 2.72 -15.17 2.61
CA ASN A 540 1.80 -15.69 3.63
C ASN A 540 2.23 -17.08 4.09
N ILE A 541 2.10 -17.34 5.38
CA ILE A 541 2.34 -18.67 5.93
C ILE A 541 1.20 -19.60 5.53
N LYS A 542 1.50 -20.69 4.85
CA LYS A 542 0.55 -21.75 4.49
C LYS A 542 0.48 -22.83 5.56
N ARG A 543 1.64 -23.24 6.09
CA ARG A 543 1.78 -24.20 7.18
C ARG A 543 2.95 -23.83 8.06
N ILE A 544 2.86 -24.07 9.35
CA ILE A 544 3.94 -23.78 10.29
C ILE A 544 3.99 -24.80 11.43
N SER A 545 5.20 -25.18 11.82
CA SER A 545 5.50 -26.08 12.92
C SER A 545 6.72 -25.57 13.69
N ALA A 546 7.22 -26.35 14.65
CA ALA A 546 8.44 -26.01 15.41
C ALA A 546 9.71 -26.11 14.55
N GLU A 547 9.72 -26.95 13.51
CA GLU A 547 10.94 -27.25 12.73
C GLU A 547 10.84 -26.82 11.27
N GLN A 548 9.63 -26.52 10.79
CA GLN A 548 9.37 -26.23 9.39
C GLN A 548 8.31 -25.16 9.20
N VAL A 549 8.48 -24.35 8.16
CA VAL A 549 7.50 -23.38 7.71
C VAL A 549 7.36 -23.43 6.19
N ARG A 550 6.12 -23.54 5.71
CA ARG A 550 5.77 -23.45 4.29
C ARG A 550 5.10 -22.12 4.03
N VAL A 551 5.64 -21.37 3.09
CA VAL A 551 5.16 -20.03 2.74
C VAL A 551 4.79 -19.97 1.27
N TRP A 552 3.81 -19.11 0.98
CA TRP A 552 3.50 -18.64 -0.37
C TRP A 552 4.16 -17.28 -0.57
N ILE A 553 4.80 -17.09 -1.72
CA ILE A 553 5.49 -15.86 -2.11
C ILE A 553 5.24 -15.55 -3.60
N PRO A 554 5.05 -14.28 -3.98
CA PRO A 554 4.83 -13.87 -5.37
C PRO A 554 6.12 -13.96 -6.21
N GLU A 555 7.30 -13.90 -5.58
CA GLU A 555 8.59 -14.00 -6.26
C GLU A 555 9.65 -14.63 -5.35
N LEU A 556 10.63 -15.30 -5.96
CA LEU A 556 11.76 -15.88 -5.25
C LEU A 556 12.81 -14.81 -4.90
N ILE A 557 13.51 -15.02 -3.78
CA ILE A 557 14.72 -14.27 -3.44
C ILE A 557 15.92 -15.23 -3.46
N ALA A 558 17.12 -14.71 -3.74
CA ALA A 558 18.29 -15.56 -3.98
C ALA A 558 18.73 -16.34 -2.73
N HIS A 559 18.70 -15.67 -1.58
CA HIS A 559 19.27 -16.20 -0.33
C HIS A 559 18.35 -15.96 0.87
N PRO A 560 17.16 -16.56 0.93
CA PRO A 560 16.24 -16.37 2.06
C PRO A 560 16.86 -16.85 3.38
N ARG A 561 16.80 -16.01 4.41
CA ARG A 561 17.36 -16.29 5.75
C ARG A 561 16.47 -15.85 6.91
N LEU A 562 15.54 -14.94 6.68
CA LEU A 562 14.75 -14.34 7.75
C LEU A 562 13.28 -14.20 7.34
N ILE A 563 12.38 -14.60 8.23
CA ILE A 563 10.94 -14.37 8.13
C ILE A 563 10.53 -13.42 9.25
N ASP A 564 9.96 -12.27 8.90
CA ASP A 564 9.41 -11.30 9.84
C ASP A 564 7.89 -11.23 9.74
N ARG A 565 7.20 -11.05 10.87
CA ARG A 565 5.77 -10.70 10.88
C ARG A 565 5.56 -9.37 10.16
N TYR A 566 4.63 -9.34 9.20
CA TYR A 566 4.30 -8.13 8.47
C TYR A 566 2.79 -8.01 8.26
N GLY A 567 2.13 -7.31 9.18
CA GLY A 567 0.69 -7.15 9.16
C GLY A 567 0.20 -6.16 8.09
N SER A 568 -0.91 -6.51 7.44
CA SER A 568 -1.72 -5.60 6.63
C SER A 568 -2.78 -4.89 7.48
N ASN A 569 -2.96 -3.60 7.21
CA ASN A 569 -4.00 -2.77 7.83
C ASN A 569 -5.38 -2.93 7.14
N ILE A 570 -5.58 -3.96 6.31
CA ILE A 570 -6.80 -4.12 5.51
C ILE A 570 -8.07 -4.18 6.36
N VAL A 571 -8.04 -4.86 7.52
CA VAL A 571 -9.19 -4.95 8.44
C VAL A 571 -9.50 -3.59 9.04
N HIS A 572 -8.46 -2.88 9.47
CA HIS A 572 -8.59 -1.52 10.01
C HIS A 572 -9.19 -0.57 8.97
N VAL A 573 -8.63 -0.52 7.76
CA VAL A 573 -9.10 0.32 6.65
C VAL A 573 -10.56 0.00 6.30
N ARG A 574 -10.93 -1.30 6.20
CA ARG A 574 -12.31 -1.70 5.93
C ARG A 574 -13.27 -1.25 7.03
N THR A 575 -12.85 -1.33 8.29
CA THR A 575 -13.65 -0.86 9.43
C THR A 575 -13.87 0.66 9.38
N VAL A 576 -12.84 1.44 9.05
CA VAL A 576 -12.95 2.88 8.82
C VAL A 576 -13.91 3.20 7.67
N GLN A 577 -13.79 2.51 6.54
CA GLN A 577 -14.69 2.67 5.39
C GLN A 577 -16.14 2.30 5.72
N ASN A 578 -16.34 1.32 6.60
CA ASN A 578 -17.67 0.90 7.03
C ASN A 578 -18.40 1.99 7.82
N LEU A 579 -17.72 3.01 8.37
CA LEU A 579 -18.40 4.16 8.98
C LEU A 579 -19.21 4.97 7.95
N LEU A 580 -18.67 5.16 6.74
CA LEU A 580 -19.42 5.84 5.67
C LEU A 580 -20.52 4.94 5.10
N ARG A 581 -20.24 3.65 4.90
CA ARG A 581 -21.27 2.67 4.49
C ARG A 581 -22.40 2.59 5.50
N TRP A 582 -22.10 2.72 6.79
CA TRP A 582 -23.08 2.75 7.85
C TRP A 582 -24.07 3.89 7.68
N LEU A 583 -23.61 5.10 7.34
CA LEU A 583 -24.49 6.24 7.10
C LEU A 583 -25.40 6.07 5.86
N GLN A 584 -25.03 5.16 4.95
CA GLN A 584 -25.81 4.80 3.77
C GLN A 584 -26.79 3.63 4.04
N ALA A 585 -26.72 3.01 5.22
CA ALA A 585 -27.62 1.93 5.59
C ALA A 585 -29.05 2.41 5.82
N ASP A 586 -30.00 1.48 5.66
CA ASP A 586 -31.42 1.71 5.90
C ASP A 586 -31.68 2.28 7.30
N THR A 587 -32.64 3.20 7.41
CA THR A 587 -32.96 3.90 8.65
C THR A 587 -33.36 2.95 9.78
N HIS A 588 -34.05 1.86 9.47
CA HIS A 588 -34.45 0.84 10.44
C HIS A 588 -33.23 0.08 10.98
N LEU A 589 -32.31 -0.34 10.10
CA LEU A 589 -31.06 -0.98 10.53
C LEU A 589 -30.25 -0.04 11.42
N ARG A 590 -30.19 1.25 11.06
CA ARG A 590 -29.54 2.30 11.87
C ARG A 590 -30.16 2.46 13.24
N ALA A 591 -31.49 2.43 13.31
CA ALA A 591 -32.22 2.49 14.56
C ALA A 591 -32.02 1.24 15.44
N LEU A 592 -31.95 0.03 14.85
CA LEU A 592 -31.70 -1.22 15.56
C LEU A 592 -30.33 -1.24 16.25
N VAL A 593 -29.26 -0.89 15.52
CA VAL A 593 -27.89 -0.85 16.08
C VAL A 593 -27.73 0.25 17.12
N ALA A 594 -28.38 1.40 16.90
CA ALA A 594 -28.43 2.49 17.88
C ALA A 594 -29.30 2.16 19.11
N GLY A 595 -29.96 1.00 19.15
CA GLY A 595 -30.82 0.59 20.26
C GLY A 595 -32.13 1.38 20.37
N LYS A 596 -32.51 2.12 19.32
CA LYS A 596 -33.76 2.91 19.27
C LYS A 596 -34.99 2.05 19.03
N VAL A 597 -34.81 0.88 18.39
CA VAL A 597 -35.88 -0.07 18.06
C VAL A 597 -35.48 -1.47 18.55
N ARG A 598 -36.45 -2.26 19.02
CA ARG A 598 -36.25 -3.66 19.42
C ARG A 598 -36.46 -4.60 18.22
N PRO A 599 -35.70 -5.70 18.12
CA PRO A 599 -35.86 -6.67 17.04
C PRO A 599 -37.23 -7.36 17.09
N GLN A 600 -37.80 -7.62 15.92
CA GLN A 600 -39.11 -8.23 15.74
C GLN A 600 -39.00 -9.72 15.38
N PHE A 601 -40.04 -10.46 15.77
CA PHE A 601 -40.18 -11.89 15.50
C PHE A 601 -41.59 -12.19 15.02
N GLN A 602 -41.72 -12.93 13.93
CA GLN A 602 -43.00 -13.41 13.43
C GLN A 602 -43.32 -14.78 14.05
N PRO A 603 -44.52 -14.98 14.62
CA PRO A 603 -44.92 -16.28 15.13
C PRO A 603 -44.95 -17.32 14.00
N GLY A 604 -44.33 -18.48 14.24
CA GLY A 604 -44.35 -19.60 13.30
C GLY A 604 -44.10 -20.89 14.06
N ASN A 605 -44.80 -21.96 13.67
CA ASN A 605 -44.60 -23.26 14.29
C ASN A 605 -43.36 -23.93 13.69
N VAL A 606 -42.35 -24.18 14.50
CA VAL A 606 -41.09 -24.81 14.09
C VAL A 606 -41.00 -26.19 14.73
N SER A 607 -40.88 -27.24 13.90
CA SER A 607 -40.71 -28.60 14.40
C SER A 607 -39.36 -28.75 15.08
N PRO A 608 -39.31 -29.19 16.36
CA PRO A 608 -38.08 -29.36 17.09
C PRO A 608 -37.28 -30.55 16.55
N ARG A 609 -35.97 -30.51 16.75
CA ARG A 609 -35.05 -31.61 16.47
C ARG A 609 -34.88 -32.45 17.74
N HIS A 610 -35.10 -33.75 17.65
CA HIS A 610 -35.16 -34.63 18.82
C HIS A 610 -33.82 -34.83 19.55
N ASP A 611 -32.70 -34.73 18.84
CA ASP A 611 -31.35 -34.80 19.39
C ASP A 611 -30.86 -33.46 19.97
N PHE A 612 -31.66 -32.39 19.85
CA PHE A 612 -31.36 -31.07 20.42
C PHE A 612 -32.06 -30.90 21.76
N ASN A 613 -31.38 -30.23 22.70
CA ASN A 613 -32.01 -29.84 23.96
C ASN A 613 -33.00 -28.67 23.75
N ALA A 614 -33.77 -28.33 24.80
CA ALA A 614 -34.77 -27.27 24.72
C ALA A 614 -34.21 -25.89 24.33
N GLN A 615 -33.01 -25.53 24.79
CA GLN A 615 -32.40 -24.24 24.47
C GLN A 615 -31.89 -24.16 23.04
N GLN A 616 -31.32 -25.26 22.52
CA GLN A 616 -30.89 -25.36 21.12
C GLN A 616 -32.10 -25.28 20.19
N ASN A 617 -33.18 -26.01 20.48
CA ASN A 617 -34.43 -25.94 19.73
C ASN A 617 -35.05 -24.54 19.78
N LEU A 618 -35.03 -23.88 20.93
CA LEU A 618 -35.47 -22.49 21.06
C LEU A 618 -34.63 -21.53 20.21
N ALA A 619 -33.30 -21.72 20.14
CA ALA A 619 -32.44 -20.90 19.31
C ALA A 619 -32.76 -21.06 17.81
N VAL A 620 -32.98 -22.30 17.35
CA VAL A 620 -33.42 -22.58 15.97
C VAL A 620 -34.80 -21.98 15.69
N GLU A 621 -35.75 -22.17 16.61
CA GLU A 621 -37.09 -21.58 16.50
C GLU A 621 -37.03 -20.07 16.36
N ARG A 622 -36.30 -19.38 17.25
CA ARG A 622 -36.16 -17.92 17.23
C ARG A 622 -35.44 -17.44 15.98
N ALA A 623 -34.47 -18.18 15.47
CA ALA A 623 -33.76 -17.82 14.24
C ALA A 623 -34.68 -17.89 13.01
N LEU A 624 -35.61 -18.85 12.96
CA LEU A 624 -36.58 -18.95 11.87
C LEU A 624 -37.74 -17.95 12.01
N GLN A 625 -37.99 -17.43 13.21
CA GLN A 625 -39.00 -16.41 13.49
C GLN A 625 -38.46 -14.98 13.33
N MET A 626 -37.14 -14.77 13.35
CA MET A 626 -36.56 -13.42 13.38
C MET A 626 -36.84 -12.64 12.08
N GLN A 627 -37.12 -11.34 12.23
CA GLN A 627 -37.20 -10.39 11.10
C GLN A 627 -35.98 -9.46 11.03
N ASP A 628 -35.36 -9.19 12.19
CA ASP A 628 -34.27 -8.24 12.32
C ASP A 628 -32.94 -8.91 12.67
N TYR A 629 -32.76 -9.30 13.94
CA TYR A 629 -31.60 -10.02 14.42
C TYR A 629 -31.94 -10.90 15.63
N LEU A 630 -31.08 -11.89 15.87
CA LEU A 630 -31.10 -12.73 17.06
C LEU A 630 -29.68 -12.82 17.64
N LEU A 631 -29.55 -12.61 18.95
CA LEU A 631 -28.30 -12.84 19.67
C LEU A 631 -28.38 -14.17 20.42
N VAL A 632 -27.58 -15.15 20.00
CA VAL A 632 -27.49 -16.47 20.64
C VAL A 632 -26.21 -16.54 21.46
N GLN A 633 -26.34 -16.61 22.79
CA GLN A 633 -25.20 -16.81 23.68
C GLN A 633 -24.93 -18.31 23.85
N GLY A 634 -23.74 -18.77 23.46
CA GLY A 634 -23.35 -20.17 23.61
C GLY A 634 -22.02 -20.34 24.34
N PRO A 635 -22.01 -20.75 25.61
CA PRO A 635 -20.79 -21.15 26.32
C PRO A 635 -19.99 -22.26 25.59
N PRO A 636 -18.73 -22.53 25.99
CA PRO A 636 -17.96 -23.65 25.45
C PRO A 636 -18.70 -24.98 25.61
N GLY A 637 -18.65 -25.84 24.58
CA GLY A 637 -19.26 -27.18 24.62
C GLY A 637 -20.78 -27.26 24.39
N THR A 638 -21.51 -26.14 24.23
CA THR A 638 -22.98 -26.17 24.10
C THR A 638 -23.55 -26.53 22.72
N GLY A 639 -22.69 -26.98 21.79
CA GLY A 639 -23.11 -27.38 20.45
C GLY A 639 -23.49 -26.21 19.52
N LYS A 640 -22.86 -25.03 19.70
CA LYS A 640 -23.10 -23.84 18.84
C LYS A 640 -23.05 -24.14 17.34
N THR A 641 -22.05 -24.88 16.90
CA THR A 641 -21.86 -25.20 15.47
C THR A 641 -22.97 -26.10 14.94
N SER A 642 -23.50 -27.02 15.75
CA SER A 642 -24.68 -27.82 15.41
C SER A 642 -25.93 -26.95 15.24
N VAL A 643 -26.13 -25.99 16.14
CA VAL A 643 -27.26 -25.04 16.05
C VAL A 643 -27.15 -24.17 14.79
N ILE A 644 -25.96 -23.65 14.49
CA ILE A 644 -25.71 -22.88 13.27
C ILE A 644 -26.01 -23.73 12.02
N ALA A 645 -25.52 -24.97 11.97
CA ALA A 645 -25.76 -25.86 10.84
C ALA A 645 -27.26 -26.14 10.61
N GLU A 646 -28.01 -26.39 11.67
CA GLU A 646 -29.46 -26.57 11.60
C GLU A 646 -30.17 -25.31 11.10
N ILE A 647 -29.81 -24.12 11.59
CA ILE A 647 -30.37 -22.85 11.15
C ILE A 647 -30.13 -22.65 9.64
N VAL A 648 -28.87 -22.79 9.19
CA VAL A 648 -28.49 -22.65 7.78
C VAL A 648 -29.32 -23.59 6.91
N LYS A 649 -29.38 -24.87 7.28
CA LYS A 649 -30.14 -25.90 6.55
C LYS A 649 -31.61 -25.53 6.42
N ARG A 650 -32.26 -25.11 7.51
CA ARG A 650 -33.69 -24.76 7.53
C ARG A 650 -33.98 -23.50 6.71
N LEU A 651 -33.14 -22.47 6.80
CA LEU A 651 -33.29 -21.25 6.01
C LEU A 651 -33.11 -21.54 4.50
N CYS A 652 -32.11 -22.34 4.13
CA CYS A 652 -31.91 -22.75 2.74
C CYS A 652 -33.06 -23.62 2.21
N GLN A 653 -33.64 -24.50 3.04
CA GLN A 653 -34.85 -25.27 2.69
C GLN A 653 -36.07 -24.37 2.43
N GLN A 654 -36.12 -23.18 3.03
CA GLN A 654 -37.13 -22.15 2.75
C GLN A 654 -36.79 -21.30 1.52
N GLY A 655 -35.75 -21.64 0.76
CA GLY A 655 -35.30 -20.91 -0.42
C GLY A 655 -34.51 -19.64 -0.10
N GLN A 656 -34.10 -19.43 1.16
CA GLN A 656 -33.30 -18.27 1.52
C GLN A 656 -31.81 -18.46 1.18
N ARG A 657 -31.13 -17.35 0.89
CA ARG A 657 -29.67 -17.30 0.73
C ARG A 657 -29.04 -16.92 2.07
N VAL A 658 -28.03 -17.66 2.50
CA VAL A 658 -27.36 -17.45 3.78
C VAL A 658 -25.90 -17.09 3.55
N MET A 659 -25.46 -15.98 4.12
CA MET A 659 -24.04 -15.61 4.20
C MET A 659 -23.53 -15.99 5.58
N LEU A 660 -22.55 -16.90 5.64
CA LEU A 660 -21.91 -17.30 6.88
C LEU A 660 -20.58 -16.58 7.03
N ALA A 661 -20.39 -15.86 8.14
CA ALA A 661 -19.19 -15.08 8.39
C ALA A 661 -18.69 -15.28 9.82
N ALA A 662 -17.38 -15.21 10.00
CA ALA A 662 -16.73 -15.20 11.31
C ALA A 662 -15.44 -14.35 11.23
N TYR A 663 -14.90 -14.00 12.40
CA TYR A 663 -13.68 -13.21 12.48
C TYR A 663 -12.43 -13.98 12.00
N THR A 664 -12.38 -15.31 12.21
CA THR A 664 -11.24 -16.14 11.82
C THR A 664 -11.62 -17.18 10.77
N ASN A 665 -10.68 -17.50 9.86
CA ASN A 665 -10.84 -18.55 8.86
C ASN A 665 -11.16 -19.91 9.52
N GLN A 666 -10.47 -20.23 10.62
CA GLN A 666 -10.69 -21.47 11.37
C GLN A 666 -12.14 -21.59 11.89
N ALA A 667 -12.73 -20.48 12.34
CA ALA A 667 -14.13 -20.50 12.80
C ALA A 667 -15.08 -20.78 11.63
N VAL A 668 -14.84 -20.19 10.46
CA VAL A 668 -15.61 -20.50 9.24
C VAL A 668 -15.46 -21.98 8.87
N ASP A 669 -14.24 -22.48 8.79
CA ASP A 669 -13.96 -23.87 8.39
C ASP A 669 -14.58 -24.89 9.36
N ASN A 670 -14.61 -24.57 10.67
CA ASN A 670 -15.27 -25.41 11.66
C ASN A 670 -16.79 -25.45 11.47
N MET A 671 -17.41 -24.35 11.04
CA MET A 671 -18.83 -24.34 10.71
C MET A 671 -19.11 -25.11 9.41
N LEU A 672 -18.26 -24.98 8.40
CA LEU A 672 -18.39 -25.71 7.12
C LEU A 672 -18.22 -27.23 7.30
N LYS A 673 -17.18 -27.67 8.03
CA LYS A 673 -17.00 -29.08 8.40
C LYS A 673 -18.23 -29.64 9.13
N ARG A 674 -18.90 -28.80 9.92
CA ARG A 674 -20.13 -29.21 10.61
C ARG A 674 -21.31 -29.33 9.65
N LEU A 675 -21.46 -28.43 8.68
CA LEU A 675 -22.46 -28.57 7.61
C LEU A 675 -22.24 -29.84 6.80
N ASP A 676 -20.99 -30.15 6.44
CA ASP A 676 -20.64 -31.39 5.75
C ASP A 676 -21.01 -32.63 6.55
N ALA A 677 -20.68 -32.65 7.85
CA ALA A 677 -21.05 -33.75 8.74
C ALA A 677 -22.58 -33.91 8.90
N GLU A 678 -23.36 -32.85 8.65
CA GLU A 678 -24.83 -32.88 8.64
C GLU A 678 -25.43 -33.07 7.24
N GLY A 679 -24.60 -33.41 6.25
CA GLY A 679 -24.98 -33.74 4.88
C GLY A 679 -25.40 -32.53 4.04
N PHE A 680 -24.99 -31.32 4.41
CA PHE A 680 -25.26 -30.10 3.65
C PHE A 680 -23.99 -29.62 2.92
N HIS A 681 -23.97 -29.83 1.61
CA HIS A 681 -22.81 -29.50 0.75
C HIS A 681 -23.12 -28.36 -0.25
N ALA A 682 -24.33 -27.80 -0.21
CA ALA A 682 -24.79 -26.77 -1.14
C ALA A 682 -24.35 -25.37 -0.71
N TYR A 683 -23.03 -25.15 -0.61
CA TYR A 683 -22.45 -23.84 -0.29
C TYR A 683 -21.25 -23.53 -1.18
N VAL A 684 -20.91 -22.24 -1.27
CA VAL A 684 -19.69 -21.73 -1.90
C VAL A 684 -18.86 -21.09 -0.79
N ARG A 685 -17.59 -21.47 -0.68
CA ARG A 685 -16.63 -20.88 0.27
C ARG A 685 -15.77 -19.85 -0.44
#